data_AF-A0A916N5C5-F1
#
_entry.id   AF-A0A916N5C5-F1
#
_cell.length_a   1.000
_cell.length_b   1.000
_cell.length_c   1.000
_cell.angle_alpha   90.00
_cell.angle_beta   90.00
_cell.angle_gamma   90.00
#
_symmetry.space_group_name_H-M   'P 1'
#
loop_
_entity.id
_entity.type
_entity.pdbx_description
1 polymer ?
#
loop_
_entity_poly.entity_id
_entity_poly.type
_entity_poly.pdbx_seq_one_letter_code
_entity_poly.pdbx_strand_id
1 'polypeptide(L)'
;MMRFDRFTERAQEAAQRAAEIIQRYGHNQIDTEHILLALIEQPGGVIPQILEKLNVSPEALTERLDATLRASPKANIFGGGAGQIFITPRVKRIIDLANEEANRLKDEYISTEHIFLAILTERNTPAARILESAGLTRDRVYDSIQDLRGGQRVTDPQAETRYRTLEKYSRDLTQLAREGKLDPVIGRDKEILRLIQILSRRTKNNPVLIGEAGVGKTAIAEGLAQKIATNDVPEILSGKKVVALDLGAMIAGSRFRGEFEERLKAVMDEVQRAKGDVILMIDELHTVVGAGAAQGAMDASNMLKPALARGELQCIGATTLDEFHKHIEKDAALERRFAPIYVDEPNVDDTIKMLLGLRDRYEAHHKVHFSDEALTAAARLADRYVTDRHLPDKAIDLIDEAAAKVRVALYSMPPDLKGMKTDIDRLRAEEEQAGLERDYERAAQKKAERLRLESEYTEKRDKWETEHQLDEVVDVDDIAAVVNQWTGIPVSQMMETESEKLLHMETRLHERIIGQEEAIHAISDAIRRARSGLKDPSRPIGSFIFIGPSGVGKTELAKALAWFMFDDEDALVRIDMSEYREQHTVSRLFGAPPGYVGYEEGGQLTEAVRRRPYRVVLFDEIEKAHPEVWNALLQILDDGRLTDGQGNIVDFRNTVLIMTSNLGTEYVTKGGTLGFLTQKADDDERAMHSKIEKALKGAFRPEFLNRVDETIMFSPLTVEQMEEIVILQMKEVQDRLNEHDITVQLSDAARSWLAREGYDPAFGARPLRRAIQKYVESPLSVELLAGKFRDGAVVTVDVADNKIV
;
A
#
# COMPACT_ATOMS: atom_id res chain seq x y z
N MET A 1 45.87 38.79 16.07
CA MET A 1 45.17 38.08 14.98
C MET A 1 44.10 37.23 15.64
N MET A 2 42.83 37.34 15.24
CA MET A 2 41.77 36.48 15.81
C MET A 2 42.07 35.03 15.46
N ARG A 3 42.03 34.15 16.46
CA ARG A 3 42.20 32.71 16.29
C ARG A 3 40.85 32.10 15.92
N PHE A 4 40.57 32.05 14.62
CA PHE A 4 39.31 31.51 14.08
C PHE A 4 39.12 30.01 14.37
N ASP A 5 40.21 29.30 14.69
CA ASP A 5 40.24 27.90 15.12
C ASP A 5 39.44 27.61 16.41
N ARG A 6 39.12 28.64 17.21
CA ARG A 6 38.31 28.50 18.44
C ARG A 6 36.82 28.77 18.26
N PHE A 7 36.35 28.99 17.03
CA PHE A 7 34.95 29.25 16.72
C PHE A 7 34.28 28.00 16.15
N THR A 8 32.98 27.86 16.36
CA THR A 8 32.17 26.88 15.62
C THR A 8 32.09 27.24 14.14
N GLU A 9 31.76 26.27 13.29
CA GLU A 9 31.58 26.49 11.85
C GLU A 9 30.49 27.53 11.59
N ARG A 10 29.40 27.51 12.36
CA ARG A 10 28.32 28.51 12.27
C ARG A 10 28.77 29.90 12.69
N ALA A 11 29.61 30.04 13.70
CA ALA A 11 30.17 31.33 14.08
C ALA A 11 31.20 31.87 13.07
N GLN A 12 32.00 30.98 12.47
CA GLN A 12 32.90 31.33 11.36
C GLN A 12 32.12 31.81 10.13
N GLU A 13 31.07 31.09 9.77
CA GLU A 13 30.15 31.45 8.68
C GLU A 13 29.51 32.83 8.93
N ALA A 14 29.04 33.10 10.16
CA ALA A 14 28.48 34.41 10.52
C ALA A 14 29.53 35.53 10.40
N ALA A 15 30.79 35.28 10.78
CA ALA A 15 31.88 36.24 10.60
C ALA A 15 32.18 36.51 9.12
N GLN A 16 32.13 35.48 8.26
CA GLN A 16 32.30 35.63 6.82
C GLN A 16 31.15 36.43 6.20
N ARG A 17 29.89 36.13 6.56
CA ARG A 17 28.72 36.90 6.11
C ARG A 17 28.79 38.36 6.56
N ALA A 18 29.28 38.63 7.77
CA ALA A 18 29.48 40.01 8.23
C ALA A 18 30.44 40.80 7.30
N ALA A 19 31.45 40.13 6.74
CA ALA A 19 32.34 40.74 5.75
C ALA A 19 31.66 40.97 4.38
N GLU A 20 30.75 40.09 3.98
CA GLU A 20 29.93 40.27 2.77
C GLU A 20 28.93 41.43 2.93
N ILE A 21 28.31 41.54 4.10
CA ILE A 21 27.42 42.65 4.47
C ILE A 21 28.16 44.00 4.33
N ILE A 22 29.41 44.09 4.76
CA ILE A 22 30.21 45.33 4.59
C ILE A 22 30.29 45.76 3.13
N GLN A 23 30.50 44.81 2.22
CA GLN A 23 30.52 45.08 0.77
C GLN A 23 29.15 45.54 0.28
N ARG A 24 28.06 44.89 0.74
CA ARG A 24 26.67 45.24 0.41
C ARG A 24 26.32 46.69 0.79
N TYR A 25 26.80 47.20 1.93
CA TYR A 25 26.51 48.56 2.38
C TYR A 25 27.60 49.60 2.01
N GLY A 26 28.73 49.16 1.48
CA GLY A 26 29.84 50.06 1.09
C GLY A 26 30.62 50.62 2.28
N HIS A 27 30.74 49.84 3.34
CA HIS A 27 31.54 50.19 4.52
C HIS A 27 32.98 49.66 4.37
N ASN A 28 33.91 50.16 5.20
CA ASN A 28 35.29 49.66 5.27
C ASN A 28 35.68 49.18 6.68
N GLN A 29 34.74 49.21 7.63
CA GLN A 29 34.93 48.80 9.02
C GLN A 29 33.84 47.81 9.43
N ILE A 30 34.23 46.66 10.02
CA ILE A 30 33.30 45.72 10.65
C ILE A 30 32.92 46.27 12.02
N ASP A 31 31.64 46.56 12.21
CA ASP A 31 31.06 46.96 13.51
C ASP A 31 30.01 45.95 13.97
N THR A 32 29.60 46.03 15.25
CA THR A 32 28.67 45.09 15.91
C THR A 32 27.39 44.86 15.12
N GLU A 33 26.84 45.91 14.50
CA GLU A 33 25.60 45.87 13.72
C GLU A 33 25.72 44.92 12.50
N HIS A 34 26.90 44.78 11.90
CA HIS A 34 27.14 43.85 10.79
C HIS A 34 27.14 42.40 11.26
N ILE A 35 27.74 42.14 12.42
CA ILE A 35 27.77 40.81 13.02
C ILE A 35 26.37 40.41 13.48
N LEU A 36 25.64 41.33 14.12
CA LEU A 36 24.27 41.09 14.54
C LEU A 36 23.37 40.77 13.34
N LEU A 37 23.47 41.53 12.25
CA LEU A 37 22.73 41.25 11.03
C LEU A 37 23.11 39.89 10.43
N ALA A 38 24.41 39.55 10.38
CA ALA A 38 24.87 38.25 9.89
C ALA A 38 24.35 37.06 10.73
N LEU A 39 24.22 37.23 12.04
CA LEU A 39 23.67 36.22 12.95
C LEU A 39 22.16 36.02 12.72
N ILE A 40 21.42 37.10 12.47
CA ILE A 40 19.97 37.07 12.23
C ILE A 40 19.65 36.56 10.81
N GLU A 41 20.44 36.92 9.79
CA GLU A 41 20.25 36.46 8.41
C GLU A 41 20.79 35.04 8.17
N GLN A 42 21.39 34.37 9.17
CA GLN A 42 21.96 33.04 9.00
C GLN A 42 20.86 31.98 8.78
N PRO A 43 20.81 31.32 7.61
CA PRO A 43 19.80 30.30 7.31
C PRO A 43 19.93 29.09 8.24
N GLY A 44 18.82 28.76 8.91
CA GLY A 44 18.79 27.70 9.92
C GLY A 44 19.73 27.97 11.10
N GLY A 45 20.12 29.23 11.32
CA GLY A 45 20.96 29.64 12.43
C GLY A 45 20.25 29.50 13.77
N VAL A 46 21.02 29.53 14.85
CA VAL A 46 20.49 29.41 16.22
C VAL A 46 19.79 30.70 16.66
N ILE A 47 20.31 31.87 16.25
CA ILE A 47 19.79 33.17 16.69
C ILE A 47 18.36 33.43 16.19
N PRO A 48 18.00 33.18 14.91
CA PRO A 48 16.61 33.31 14.45
C PRO A 48 15.63 32.45 15.26
N GLN A 49 16.00 31.20 15.57
CA GLN A 49 15.18 30.30 16.39
C GLN A 49 14.97 30.82 17.82
N ILE A 50 16.00 31.44 18.41
CA ILE A 50 15.89 32.08 19.73
C ILE A 50 14.92 33.27 19.66
N LEU A 51 15.01 34.08 18.61
CA LEU A 51 14.13 35.24 18.42
C LEU A 51 12.67 34.83 18.24
N GLU A 52 12.40 33.85 17.38
CA GLU A 52 11.08 33.26 17.18
C GLU A 52 10.49 32.72 18.49
N LYS A 53 11.28 31.95 19.25
CA LYS A 53 10.86 31.42 20.56
C LYS A 53 10.51 32.51 21.57
N LEU A 54 11.20 33.66 21.49
CA LEU A 54 10.93 34.83 22.33
C LEU A 54 9.78 35.72 21.82
N ASN A 55 9.08 35.28 20.75
CA ASN A 55 8.05 36.05 20.03
C ASN A 55 8.57 37.38 19.47
N VAL A 56 9.80 37.40 18.98
CA VAL A 56 10.43 38.56 18.32
C VAL A 56 10.65 38.24 16.85
N SER A 57 10.08 39.03 15.94
CA SER A 57 10.27 38.83 14.49
C SER A 57 11.72 39.12 14.06
N PRO A 58 12.43 38.13 13.49
CA PRO A 58 13.75 38.34 12.89
C PRO A 58 13.72 39.37 11.76
N GLU A 59 12.65 39.38 10.96
CA GLU A 59 12.48 40.28 9.81
C GLU A 59 12.41 41.75 10.27
N ALA A 60 11.63 42.02 11.31
CA ALA A 60 11.50 43.36 11.87
C ALA A 60 12.82 43.89 12.45
N LEU A 61 13.64 43.01 13.05
CA LEU A 61 14.98 43.38 13.53
C LEU A 61 15.94 43.64 12.37
N THR A 62 15.90 42.79 11.34
CA THR A 62 16.68 42.93 10.11
C THR A 62 16.41 44.25 9.42
N GLU A 63 15.14 44.65 9.28
CA GLU A 63 14.75 45.91 8.63
C GLU A 63 15.30 47.14 9.38
N ARG A 64 15.27 47.11 10.71
CA ARG A 64 15.80 48.19 11.56
C ARG A 64 17.33 48.25 11.53
N LEU A 65 18.00 47.10 11.43
CA LEU A 65 19.45 47.03 11.26
C LEU A 65 19.87 47.51 9.87
N ASP A 66 19.16 47.12 8.80
CA ASP A 66 19.38 47.62 7.43
C ASP A 66 19.27 49.16 7.39
N ALA A 67 18.22 49.74 8.00
CA ALA A 67 18.06 51.19 8.07
C ALA A 67 19.24 51.88 8.79
N THR A 68 19.72 51.28 9.89
CA THR A 68 20.87 51.80 10.66
C THR A 68 22.18 51.73 9.86
N LEU A 69 22.40 50.61 9.14
CA LEU A 69 23.58 50.42 8.31
C LEU A 69 23.54 51.36 7.09
N ARG A 70 22.39 51.59 6.45
CA ARG A 70 22.28 52.55 5.33
C ARG A 70 22.54 54.00 5.74
N ALA A 71 22.17 54.36 6.97
CA ALA A 71 22.41 55.68 7.52
C ALA A 71 23.88 55.91 7.94
N SER A 72 24.69 54.84 7.99
CA SER A 72 26.10 54.94 8.34
C SER A 72 26.94 55.50 7.19
N PRO A 73 28.06 56.19 7.47
CA PRO A 73 28.91 56.77 6.44
C PRO A 73 29.48 55.70 5.50
N LYS A 74 29.21 55.85 4.19
CA LYS A 74 29.82 55.02 3.15
C LYS A 74 31.28 55.43 2.96
N ALA A 75 32.16 54.44 2.78
CA ALA A 75 33.53 54.71 2.38
C ALA A 75 33.52 55.23 0.93
N ASN A 76 34.19 56.35 0.66
CA ASN A 76 34.42 56.81 -0.72
C ASN A 76 35.38 55.84 -1.42
N ILE A 77 34.85 54.80 -2.07
CA ILE A 77 35.62 53.86 -2.90
C ILE A 77 35.84 54.50 -4.28
N PHE A 78 36.49 55.65 -4.35
CA PHE A 78 37.08 56.13 -5.60
C PHE A 78 38.44 55.46 -5.75
N GLY A 79 38.45 54.25 -6.34
CA GLY A 79 39.69 53.56 -6.71
C GLY A 79 39.66 52.04 -6.58
N GLY A 80 38.86 51.35 -7.39
CA GLY A 80 39.18 50.08 -8.07
C GLY A 80 39.73 48.86 -7.31
N GLY A 81 39.82 48.85 -5.98
CA GLY A 81 40.26 47.71 -5.20
C GLY A 81 39.40 47.52 -3.96
N ALA A 82 39.14 46.26 -3.59
CA ALA A 82 38.53 45.93 -2.30
C ALA A 82 39.41 46.56 -1.19
N GLY A 83 38.93 47.67 -0.62
CA GLY A 83 39.63 48.34 0.47
C GLY A 83 39.88 47.35 1.61
N GLN A 84 41.03 47.46 2.26
CA GLN A 84 41.34 46.63 3.43
C GLN A 84 40.21 46.79 4.46
N ILE A 85 39.58 45.68 4.84
CA ILE A 85 38.51 45.67 5.85
C ILE A 85 39.15 45.77 7.23
N PHE A 86 38.74 46.76 8.03
CA PHE A 86 39.24 46.95 9.40
C PHE A 86 38.22 46.46 10.42
N ILE A 87 38.69 45.79 11.47
CA ILE A 87 37.83 45.38 12.59
C ILE A 87 37.82 46.52 13.62
N THR A 88 36.64 47.00 14.01
CA THR A 88 36.52 48.05 15.03
C THR A 88 36.90 47.53 16.43
N PRO A 89 37.34 48.42 17.35
CA PRO A 89 37.56 48.05 18.75
C PRO A 89 36.32 47.46 19.45
N ARG A 90 35.11 47.83 18.99
CA ARG A 90 33.83 47.27 19.49
C ARG A 90 33.73 45.78 19.20
N VAL A 91 33.92 45.39 17.94
CA VAL A 91 33.91 43.98 17.54
C VAL A 91 34.96 43.17 18.32
N LYS A 92 36.16 43.72 18.51
CA LYS A 92 37.18 43.03 19.33
C LYS A 92 36.68 42.77 20.75
N ARG A 93 36.03 43.75 21.38
CA ARG A 93 35.43 43.62 22.71
C ARG A 93 34.30 42.58 22.74
N ILE A 94 33.45 42.55 21.71
CA ILE A 94 32.40 41.52 21.57
C ILE A 94 33.00 40.12 21.55
N ILE A 95 34.06 39.90 20.78
CA ILE A 95 34.73 38.59 20.71
C ILE A 95 35.36 38.20 22.04
N ASP A 96 36.01 39.14 22.73
CA ASP A 96 36.59 38.88 24.06
C ASP A 96 35.48 38.50 25.07
N LEU A 97 34.36 39.22 25.07
CA LEU A 97 33.17 38.91 25.90
C LEU A 97 32.51 37.58 25.50
N ALA A 98 32.45 37.25 24.21
CA ALA A 98 31.92 35.98 23.74
C ALA A 98 32.78 34.80 24.23
N ASN A 99 34.10 34.98 24.30
CA ASN A 99 35.01 34.00 24.90
C ASN A 99 34.79 33.88 26.43
N GLU A 100 34.50 34.98 27.13
CA GLU A 100 34.11 34.92 28.55
C GLU A 100 32.79 34.17 28.75
N GLU A 101 31.79 34.41 27.89
CA GLU A 101 30.51 33.69 27.90
C GLU A 101 30.69 32.18 27.62
N ALA A 102 31.53 31.82 26.65
CA ALA A 102 31.89 30.42 26.40
C ALA A 102 32.51 29.75 27.63
N ASN A 103 33.48 30.42 28.27
CA ASN A 103 34.10 29.90 29.49
C ASN A 103 33.10 29.78 30.66
N ARG A 104 32.15 30.72 30.78
CA ARG A 104 31.09 30.69 31.79
C ARG A 104 30.16 29.51 31.61
N LEU A 105 29.81 29.20 30.36
CA LEU A 105 29.00 28.04 29.97
C LEU A 105 29.82 26.73 29.94
N LYS A 106 31.13 26.81 30.16
CA LYS A 106 32.10 25.69 30.13
C LYS A 106 32.19 25.02 28.76
N ASP A 107 32.11 25.83 27.71
CA ASP A 107 32.23 25.43 26.32
C ASP A 107 33.68 25.56 25.82
N GLU A 108 34.07 24.70 24.89
CA GLU A 108 35.43 24.65 24.34
C GLU A 108 35.58 25.59 23.12
N TYR A 109 34.49 25.84 22.42
CA TYR A 109 34.40 26.70 21.23
C TYR A 109 33.43 27.89 21.44
N ILE A 110 33.69 28.99 20.72
CA ILE A 110 32.83 30.18 20.68
C ILE A 110 31.74 29.97 19.61
N SER A 111 30.48 29.86 20.03
CA SER A 111 29.31 29.70 19.17
C SER A 111 28.62 31.03 18.84
N THR A 112 27.65 30.99 17.92
CA THR A 112 26.81 32.15 17.57
C THR A 112 26.08 32.73 18.78
N GLU A 113 25.64 31.87 19.70
CA GLU A 113 24.93 32.23 20.94
C GLU A 113 25.82 33.03 21.89
N HIS A 114 27.10 32.68 22.00
CA HIS A 114 28.06 33.44 22.82
C HIS A 114 28.28 34.84 22.28
N ILE A 115 28.39 34.96 20.95
CA ILE A 115 28.52 36.25 20.28
C ILE A 115 27.26 37.08 20.50
N PHE A 116 26.08 36.48 20.37
CA PHE A 116 24.81 37.17 20.59
C PHE A 116 24.63 37.64 22.05
N LEU A 117 24.97 36.79 23.03
CA LEU A 117 25.00 37.18 24.45
C LEU A 117 25.97 38.33 24.70
N ALA A 118 27.15 38.31 24.07
CA ALA A 118 28.12 39.40 24.18
C ALA A 118 27.56 40.71 23.59
N ILE A 119 26.86 40.66 22.46
CA ILE A 119 26.23 41.85 21.86
C ILE A 119 25.18 42.46 22.80
N LEU A 120 24.40 41.63 23.50
CA LEU A 120 23.41 42.08 24.49
C LEU A 120 24.01 42.75 25.73
N THR A 121 25.33 42.64 25.94
CA THR A 121 26.01 43.35 27.04
C THR A 121 26.49 44.75 26.65
N GLU A 122 26.52 45.09 25.35
CA GLU A 122 26.81 46.46 24.92
C GLU A 122 25.73 47.41 25.43
N ARG A 123 26.15 48.62 25.81
CA ARG A 123 25.25 49.71 26.19
C ARG A 123 25.53 50.93 25.34
N ASN A 124 24.51 51.75 25.11
CA ASN A 124 24.60 53.00 24.35
C ASN A 124 25.03 52.82 22.88
N THR A 125 24.75 51.68 22.27
CA THR A 125 25.01 51.42 20.84
C THR A 125 23.71 51.29 20.03
N PRO A 126 23.74 51.51 18.70
CA PRO A 126 22.57 51.26 17.84
C PRO A 126 22.03 49.84 17.97
N ALA A 127 22.90 48.83 17.94
CA ALA A 127 22.53 47.42 18.17
C ALA A 127 21.81 47.22 19.52
N ALA A 128 22.35 47.77 20.62
CA ALA A 128 21.74 47.66 21.95
C ALA A 128 20.34 48.28 21.99
N ARG A 129 20.15 49.48 21.42
CA ARG A 129 18.83 50.14 21.37
C ARG A 129 17.80 49.35 20.57
N ILE A 130 18.22 48.76 19.45
CA ILE A 130 17.34 47.93 18.62
C ILE A 130 16.88 46.69 19.41
N LEU A 131 17.82 45.97 20.04
CA LEU A 131 17.51 44.78 20.83
C LEU A 131 16.66 45.11 22.08
N GLU A 132 16.98 46.18 22.81
CA GLU A 132 16.20 46.62 23.99
C GLU A 132 14.76 46.97 23.62
N SER A 133 14.55 47.71 22.52
CA SER A 133 13.20 48.06 22.05
C SER A 133 12.40 46.87 21.53
N ALA A 134 13.05 45.76 21.19
CA ALA A 134 12.40 44.48 20.88
C ALA A 134 12.12 43.63 22.13
N GLY A 135 12.42 44.14 23.33
CA GLY A 135 12.18 43.45 24.60
C GLY A 135 13.16 42.31 24.90
N LEU A 136 14.29 42.27 24.20
CA LEU A 136 15.35 41.28 24.41
C LEU A 136 16.23 41.71 25.57
N THR A 137 16.30 40.86 26.59
CA THR A 137 17.23 41.00 27.71
C THR A 137 18.17 39.80 27.73
N ARG A 138 19.36 40.01 28.31
CA ARG A 138 20.36 38.95 28.42
C ARG A 138 19.83 37.71 29.12
N ASP A 139 19.04 37.88 30.19
CA ASP A 139 18.52 36.75 30.98
C ASP A 139 17.48 35.95 30.19
N ARG A 140 16.54 36.60 29.50
CA ARG A 140 15.55 35.92 28.65
C ARG A 140 16.20 35.13 27.50
N VAL A 141 17.23 35.70 26.89
CA VAL A 141 18.00 35.05 25.83
C VAL A 141 18.81 33.90 26.38
N TYR A 142 19.43 34.05 27.55
CA TYR A 142 20.17 32.99 28.22
C TYR A 142 19.29 31.78 28.55
N ASP A 143 18.10 32.01 29.11
CA ASP A 143 17.14 30.93 29.40
C ASP A 143 16.71 30.22 28.10
N SER A 144 16.49 30.99 27.03
CA SER A 144 16.15 30.43 25.71
C SER A 144 17.27 29.58 25.11
N ILE A 145 18.53 30.00 25.29
CA ILE A 145 19.72 29.24 24.90
C ILE A 145 19.81 27.94 25.70
N GLN A 146 19.60 27.98 27.02
CA GLN A 146 19.63 26.78 27.85
C GLN A 146 18.61 25.74 27.39
N ASP A 147 17.39 26.18 27.10
CA ASP A 147 16.34 25.31 26.58
C ASP A 147 16.68 24.76 25.20
N LEU A 148 17.20 25.59 24.28
CA LEU A 148 17.49 25.19 22.91
C LEU A 148 18.65 24.18 22.86
N ARG A 149 19.66 24.36 23.72
CA ARG A 149 20.77 23.43 23.88
C ARG A 149 20.36 22.10 24.53
N GLY A 150 19.29 22.08 25.33
CA GLY A 150 18.88 20.89 26.08
C GLY A 150 20.00 20.30 26.96
N GLY A 151 20.87 21.16 27.50
CA GLY A 151 22.03 20.77 28.30
C GLY A 151 23.30 20.37 27.52
N GLN A 152 23.31 20.48 26.18
CA GLN A 152 24.50 20.26 25.36
C GLN A 152 25.54 21.37 25.58
N ARG A 153 26.83 20.98 25.48
CA ARG A 153 27.97 21.89 25.47
C ARG A 153 28.55 21.98 24.06
N VAL A 154 29.19 23.11 23.77
CA VAL A 154 29.87 23.36 22.49
C VAL A 154 31.30 22.82 22.59
N THR A 155 31.43 21.50 22.40
CA THR A 155 32.70 20.77 22.50
C THR A 155 33.36 20.48 21.16
N ASP A 156 32.67 20.75 20.05
CA ASP A 156 33.20 20.57 18.70
C ASP A 156 32.69 21.67 17.75
N PRO A 157 33.34 21.88 16.59
CA PRO A 157 32.97 22.95 15.66
C PRO A 157 31.54 22.87 15.09
N GLN A 158 30.91 21.69 15.10
CA GLN A 158 29.59 21.44 14.49
C GLN A 158 28.45 21.33 15.51
N ALA A 159 28.73 21.55 16.80
CA ALA A 159 27.77 21.33 17.89
C ALA A 159 26.42 22.06 17.70
N GLU A 160 26.41 23.27 17.13
CA GLU A 160 25.18 24.05 16.90
C GLU A 160 24.21 23.38 15.91
N THR A 161 24.71 22.57 14.98
CA THR A 161 23.88 21.87 13.98
C THR A 161 23.05 20.74 14.61
N ARG A 162 23.49 20.22 15.77
CA ARG A 162 22.88 19.08 16.47
C ARG A 162 21.76 19.49 17.44
N TYR A 163 21.40 20.77 17.50
CA TYR A 163 20.29 21.25 18.32
C TYR A 163 18.94 20.89 17.70
N ARG A 164 18.03 20.37 18.56
CA ARG A 164 16.66 19.95 18.23
C ARG A 164 16.57 19.10 16.96
N THR A 165 17.43 18.09 16.90
CA THR A 165 17.53 17.22 15.73
C THR A 165 16.29 16.33 15.63
N LEU A 166 15.72 15.94 16.78
CA LEU A 166 14.46 15.21 16.83
C LEU A 166 13.34 15.98 16.11
N GLU A 167 13.08 17.25 16.45
CA GLU A 167 12.01 18.05 15.82
C GLU A 167 12.16 18.18 14.29
N LYS A 168 13.39 18.15 13.75
CA LYS A 168 13.66 18.30 12.30
C LYS A 168 13.41 17.02 11.50
N TYR A 169 13.67 15.86 12.10
CA TYR A 169 13.64 14.56 11.41
C TYR A 169 12.60 13.62 12.01
N SER A 170 11.59 14.19 12.67
CA SER A 170 10.50 13.41 13.23
C SER A 170 9.20 14.20 13.26
N ARG A 171 8.10 13.47 13.45
CA ARG A 171 6.74 14.01 13.53
C ARG A 171 6.16 13.68 14.90
N ASP A 172 5.79 14.69 15.68
CA ASP A 172 5.15 14.50 16.99
C ASP A 172 3.67 14.13 16.79
N LEU A 173 3.37 12.82 16.87
CA LEU A 173 2.03 12.28 16.71
C LEU A 173 1.11 12.73 17.86
N THR A 174 1.65 12.87 19.08
CA THR A 174 0.86 13.33 20.23
C THR A 174 0.42 14.78 20.07
N GLN A 175 1.28 15.65 19.52
CA GLN A 175 0.91 17.02 19.18
C GLN A 175 -0.17 17.05 18.11
N LEU A 176 -0.02 16.27 17.03
CA LEU A 176 -1.02 16.21 15.96
C LEU A 176 -2.37 15.68 16.44
N ALA A 177 -2.36 14.74 17.38
CA ALA A 177 -3.57 14.25 18.04
C ALA A 177 -4.27 15.37 18.82
N ARG A 178 -3.52 16.17 19.60
CA ARG A 178 -4.08 17.32 20.35
C ARG A 178 -4.65 18.41 19.43
N GLU A 179 -4.05 18.57 18.25
CA GLU A 179 -4.50 19.51 17.22
C GLU A 179 -5.66 18.96 16.36
N GLY A 180 -6.09 17.70 16.57
CA GLY A 180 -7.16 17.07 15.79
C GLY A 180 -6.80 16.76 14.34
N LYS A 181 -5.50 16.63 14.03
CA LYS A 181 -4.99 16.41 12.66
C LYS A 181 -4.79 14.94 12.29
N LEU A 182 -4.87 14.02 13.25
CA LEU A 182 -4.75 12.57 13.01
C LEU A 182 -6.12 11.95 12.68
N ASP A 183 -6.11 10.95 11.82
CA ASP A 183 -7.31 10.22 11.42
C ASP A 183 -7.86 9.40 12.59
N PRO A 184 -9.19 9.27 12.73
CA PRO A 184 -9.76 8.44 13.77
C PRO A 184 -9.37 6.98 13.56
N VAL A 185 -8.92 6.32 14.64
CA VAL A 185 -8.50 4.92 14.57
C VAL A 185 -9.66 4.03 14.98
N ILE A 186 -10.11 3.16 14.07
CA ILE A 186 -11.32 2.36 14.20
C ILE A 186 -10.97 0.88 14.14
N GLY A 187 -11.60 0.06 14.98
CA GLY A 187 -11.46 -1.41 14.91
C GLY A 187 -10.11 -1.96 15.39
N ARG A 188 -9.23 -1.13 15.97
CA ARG A 188 -7.88 -1.53 16.44
C ARG A 188 -7.70 -1.47 17.96
N ASP A 189 -8.80 -1.51 18.72
CA ASP A 189 -8.76 -1.38 20.19
C ASP A 189 -7.94 -2.47 20.88
N LYS A 190 -7.97 -3.71 20.37
CA LYS A 190 -7.24 -4.84 20.95
C LYS A 190 -5.73 -4.64 20.82
N GLU A 191 -5.28 -4.23 19.64
CA GLU A 191 -3.89 -3.97 19.31
C GLU A 191 -3.37 -2.76 20.07
N ILE A 192 -4.15 -1.66 20.14
CA ILE A 192 -3.80 -0.46 20.92
C ILE A 192 -3.71 -0.79 22.41
N LEU A 193 -4.67 -1.56 22.96
CA LEU A 193 -4.62 -1.98 24.36
C LEU A 193 -3.39 -2.85 24.63
N ARG A 194 -3.08 -3.78 23.71
CA ARG A 194 -1.89 -4.63 23.81
C ARG A 194 -0.60 -3.80 23.75
N LEU A 195 -0.55 -2.78 22.90
CA LEU A 195 0.54 -1.82 22.79
C LEU A 195 0.76 -1.08 24.12
N ILE A 196 -0.30 -0.54 24.72
CA ILE A 196 -0.28 0.12 26.04
C ILE A 196 0.24 -0.83 27.13
N GLN A 197 -0.25 -2.07 27.14
CA GLN A 197 0.19 -3.09 28.10
C GLN A 197 1.69 -3.35 27.98
N ILE A 198 2.22 -3.50 26.76
CA ILE A 198 3.63 -3.76 26.52
C ILE A 198 4.49 -2.57 26.93
N LEU A 199 4.12 -1.35 26.53
CA LEU A 199 4.85 -0.12 26.88
C LEU A 199 4.90 0.14 28.39
N SER A 200 3.91 -0.37 29.14
CA SER A 200 3.84 -0.26 30.61
C SER A 200 4.68 -1.32 31.34
N ARG A 201 5.31 -2.27 30.63
CA ARG A 201 6.14 -3.31 31.26
C ARG A 201 7.49 -2.75 31.71
N ARG A 202 8.08 -3.40 32.71
CA ARG A 202 9.46 -3.12 33.16
C ARG A 202 10.53 -3.72 32.24
N THR A 203 10.22 -4.84 31.58
CA THR A 203 11.11 -5.56 30.66
C THR A 203 10.32 -6.01 29.43
N LYS A 204 10.99 -6.16 28.28
CA LYS A 204 10.35 -6.37 26.97
C LYS A 204 9.23 -5.34 26.72
N ASN A 205 9.58 -4.07 26.87
CA ASN A 205 8.66 -2.93 26.84
C ASN A 205 8.68 -2.16 25.52
N ASN A 206 9.29 -2.73 24.48
CA ASN A 206 9.28 -2.19 23.13
C ASN A 206 8.37 -3.09 22.26
N PRO A 207 7.15 -2.65 21.91
CA PRO A 207 6.30 -3.43 21.02
C PRO A 207 6.80 -3.39 19.57
N VAL A 208 6.56 -4.47 18.84
CA VAL A 208 6.74 -4.53 17.38
C VAL A 208 5.42 -4.96 16.74
N LEU A 209 4.86 -4.08 15.91
CA LEU A 209 3.69 -4.34 15.09
C LEU A 209 4.12 -5.15 13.86
N ILE A 210 3.60 -6.37 13.75
CA ILE A 210 3.97 -7.33 12.71
C ILE A 210 2.74 -7.60 11.84
N GLY A 211 2.83 -7.28 10.56
CA GLY A 211 1.77 -7.53 9.59
C GLY A 211 2.18 -7.07 8.19
N GLU A 212 1.37 -7.40 7.19
CA GLU A 212 1.61 -7.01 5.80
C GLU A 212 1.55 -5.49 5.60
N ALA A 213 2.09 -4.99 4.49
CA ALA A 213 1.94 -3.58 4.13
C ALA A 213 0.46 -3.23 3.90
N GLY A 214 0.04 -2.03 4.29
CA GLY A 214 -1.34 -1.56 4.13
C GLY A 214 -2.32 -1.96 5.25
N VAL A 215 -2.01 -2.88 6.16
CA VAL A 215 -2.96 -3.31 7.21
C VAL A 215 -3.23 -2.27 8.31
N GLY A 216 -2.59 -1.10 8.28
CA GLY A 216 -2.79 -0.03 9.28
C GLY A 216 -1.90 -0.12 10.53
N LYS A 217 -0.65 -0.58 10.39
CA LYS A 217 0.33 -0.60 11.50
C LYS A 217 0.57 0.79 12.09
N THR A 218 0.80 1.80 11.24
CA THR A 218 1.03 3.19 11.68
C THR A 218 -0.20 3.76 12.39
N ALA A 219 -1.41 3.43 11.94
CA ALA A 219 -2.66 3.86 12.58
C ALA A 219 -2.76 3.36 14.04
N ILE A 220 -2.21 2.19 14.38
CA ILE A 220 -2.18 1.72 15.79
C ILE A 220 -1.31 2.63 16.67
N ALA A 221 -0.17 3.12 16.15
CA ALA A 221 0.69 4.06 16.85
C ALA A 221 0.04 5.45 16.98
N GLU A 222 -0.68 5.90 15.96
CA GLU A 222 -1.50 7.12 16.02
C GLU A 222 -2.63 7.00 17.05
N GLY A 223 -3.27 5.83 17.15
CA GLY A 223 -4.31 5.54 18.14
C GLY A 223 -3.78 5.61 19.57
N LEU A 224 -2.54 5.18 19.81
CA LEU A 224 -1.86 5.42 21.08
C LEU A 224 -1.66 6.91 21.35
N ALA A 225 -1.21 7.67 20.34
CA ALA A 225 -0.99 9.10 20.48
C ALA A 225 -2.29 9.85 20.82
N GLN A 226 -3.43 9.45 20.23
CA GLN A 226 -4.77 9.95 20.56
C GLN A 226 -5.18 9.63 22.00
N LYS A 227 -4.94 8.39 22.46
CA LYS A 227 -5.21 8.01 23.87
C LYS A 227 -4.35 8.79 24.85
N ILE A 228 -3.08 9.03 24.54
CA ILE A 228 -2.21 9.87 25.38
C ILE A 228 -2.69 11.32 25.38
N ALA A 229 -3.09 11.87 24.23
CA ALA A 229 -3.58 13.24 24.11
C ALA A 229 -4.86 13.48 24.93
N THR A 230 -5.72 12.46 25.05
CA THR A 230 -6.97 12.50 25.83
C THR A 230 -6.80 12.03 27.28
N ASN A 231 -5.59 11.68 27.70
CA ASN A 231 -5.27 11.06 29.00
C ASN A 231 -6.02 9.73 29.26
N ASP A 232 -6.40 8.99 28.23
CA ASP A 232 -6.96 7.63 28.28
C ASP A 232 -5.85 6.56 28.28
N VAL A 233 -4.87 6.72 29.18
CA VAL A 233 -3.74 5.81 29.36
C VAL A 233 -3.34 5.71 30.84
N PRO A 234 -2.64 4.64 31.27
CA PRO A 234 -2.10 4.56 32.62
C PRO A 234 -1.15 5.72 32.94
N GLU A 235 -1.02 6.07 34.22
CA GLU A 235 -0.18 7.17 34.71
C GLU A 235 1.27 7.12 34.17
N ILE A 236 1.81 5.91 33.99
CA ILE A 236 3.16 5.68 33.44
C ILE A 236 3.32 6.26 32.03
N LEU A 237 2.26 6.25 31.22
CA LEU A 237 2.28 6.76 29.84
C LEU A 237 1.66 8.15 29.71
N SER A 238 1.06 8.67 30.78
CA SER A 238 0.47 10.00 30.80
C SER A 238 1.53 11.08 30.55
N GLY A 239 1.22 12.02 29.67
CA GLY A 239 2.11 13.14 29.33
C GLY A 239 3.31 12.79 28.44
N LYS A 240 3.54 11.51 28.10
CA LYS A 240 4.59 11.12 27.15
C LYS A 240 4.31 11.63 25.74
N LYS A 241 5.36 11.73 24.91
CA LYS A 241 5.26 12.09 23.49
C LYS A 241 5.52 10.88 22.61
N VAL A 242 4.62 10.60 21.67
CA VAL A 242 4.83 9.62 20.61
C VAL A 242 5.37 10.35 19.39
N VAL A 243 6.57 10.00 18.97
CA VAL A 243 7.31 10.72 17.93
C VAL A 243 7.71 9.74 16.83
N ALA A 244 7.21 9.95 15.60
CA ALA A 244 7.51 9.10 14.45
C ALA A 244 8.77 9.59 13.72
N LEU A 245 9.73 8.69 13.53
CA LEU A 245 10.99 8.99 12.86
C LEU A 245 10.80 9.03 11.34
N ASP A 246 11.26 10.10 10.69
CA ASP A 246 11.28 10.20 9.23
C ASP A 246 12.67 9.82 8.70
N LEU A 247 12.83 8.54 8.35
CA LEU A 247 14.05 8.02 7.76
C LEU A 247 14.34 8.67 6.39
N GLY A 248 13.31 9.01 5.62
CA GLY A 248 13.44 9.66 4.32
C GLY A 248 14.08 11.05 4.44
N ALA A 249 13.61 11.86 5.38
CA ALA A 249 14.18 13.18 5.68
C ALA A 249 15.63 13.09 6.17
N MET A 250 15.98 12.03 6.91
CA MET A 250 17.37 11.82 7.36
C MET A 250 18.33 11.49 6.22
N ILE A 251 17.85 10.75 5.22
CA ILE A 251 18.63 10.39 4.02
C ILE A 251 18.69 11.57 3.06
N ALA A 252 17.59 12.33 2.93
CA ALA A 252 17.51 13.51 2.08
C ALA A 252 18.63 14.51 2.43
N GLY A 253 19.39 14.91 1.41
CA GLY A 253 20.51 15.83 1.57
C GLY A 253 21.71 15.26 2.34
N SER A 254 21.80 13.94 2.56
CA SER A 254 23.04 13.30 2.98
C SER A 254 23.86 12.93 1.74
N ARG A 255 25.13 13.36 1.68
CA ARG A 255 26.05 12.98 0.58
C ARG A 255 26.83 11.72 0.91
N PHE A 256 26.97 11.42 2.20
CA PHE A 256 27.75 10.31 2.72
C PHE A 256 26.98 9.60 3.82
N ARG A 257 27.16 8.27 3.92
CA ARG A 257 26.57 7.42 4.96
C ARG A 257 26.85 7.92 6.39
N GLY A 258 28.04 8.46 6.64
CA GLY A 258 28.41 8.98 7.97
C GLY A 258 27.53 10.13 8.45
N GLU A 259 27.01 10.96 7.53
CA GLU A 259 26.12 12.08 7.89
C GLU A 259 24.76 11.58 8.39
N PHE A 260 24.24 10.51 7.79
CA PHE A 260 23.03 9.84 8.27
C PHE A 260 23.23 9.26 9.66
N GLU A 261 24.32 8.51 9.87
CA GLU A 261 24.65 7.92 11.17
C GLU A 261 24.81 9.00 12.25
N GLU A 262 25.40 10.16 11.91
CA GLU A 262 25.52 11.29 12.82
C GLU A 262 24.15 11.94 13.15
N ARG A 263 23.27 12.12 12.16
CA ARG A 263 21.90 12.63 12.38
C ARG A 263 21.12 11.69 13.30
N LEU A 264 21.16 10.39 13.02
CA LEU A 264 20.50 9.38 13.84
C LEU A 264 21.08 9.35 15.26
N LYS A 265 22.41 9.52 15.41
CA LYS A 265 23.06 9.62 16.72
C LYS A 265 22.52 10.79 17.52
N ALA A 266 22.43 11.97 16.90
CA ALA A 266 21.93 13.16 17.56
C ALA A 266 20.47 13.00 18.01
N VAL A 267 19.62 12.39 17.18
CA VAL A 267 18.23 12.04 17.55
C VAL A 267 18.20 11.08 18.73
N MET A 268 19.01 10.02 18.69
CA MET A 268 19.07 9.02 19.76
C MET A 268 19.56 9.61 21.09
N ASP A 269 20.58 10.48 21.06
CA ASP A 269 21.10 11.16 22.24
C ASP A 269 20.05 12.12 22.84
N GLU A 270 19.24 12.77 22.00
CA GLU A 270 18.13 13.64 22.44
C GLU A 270 17.02 12.83 23.13
N VAL A 271 16.64 11.68 22.55
CA VAL A 271 15.64 10.76 23.15
C VAL A 271 16.14 10.20 24.49
N GLN A 272 17.43 9.84 24.60
CA GLN A 272 18.01 9.37 25.86
C GLN A 272 17.98 10.45 26.95
N ARG A 273 18.25 11.72 26.60
CA ARG A 273 18.18 12.85 27.55
C ARG A 273 16.77 13.16 27.99
N ALA A 274 15.76 12.84 27.19
CA ALA A 274 14.35 12.94 27.56
C ALA A 274 13.94 11.92 28.65
N LYS A 275 14.84 11.04 29.11
CA LYS A 275 14.64 10.13 30.27
C LYS A 275 13.32 9.34 30.23
N GLY A 276 12.92 8.92 29.03
CA GLY A 276 11.72 8.11 28.83
C GLY A 276 10.44 8.91 28.61
N ASP A 277 10.47 10.23 28.52
CA ASP A 277 9.30 11.05 28.16
C ASP A 277 8.90 10.91 26.68
N VAL A 278 9.81 10.40 25.85
CA VAL A 278 9.61 10.18 24.41
C VAL A 278 9.51 8.69 24.11
N ILE A 279 8.47 8.31 23.36
CA ILE A 279 8.29 7.01 22.74
C ILE A 279 8.54 7.19 21.25
N LEU A 280 9.58 6.54 20.74
CA LEU A 280 9.96 6.65 19.34
C LEU A 280 9.19 5.62 18.49
N MET A 281 8.48 6.04 17.46
CA MET A 281 7.90 5.15 16.45
C MET A 281 8.88 5.03 15.28
N ILE A 282 9.25 3.80 14.94
CA ILE A 282 10.14 3.47 13.83
C ILE A 282 9.36 2.59 12.86
N ASP A 283 8.92 3.19 11.76
CA ASP A 283 8.41 2.44 10.62
C ASP A 283 9.55 1.69 9.93
N GLU A 284 9.23 0.50 9.39
CA GLU A 284 10.20 -0.41 8.79
C GLU A 284 11.42 -0.67 9.69
N LEU A 285 11.17 -1.09 10.94
CA LEU A 285 12.21 -1.27 11.97
C LEU A 285 13.43 -2.05 11.44
N HIS A 286 13.22 -3.06 10.60
CA HIS A 286 14.27 -3.88 9.99
C HIS A 286 15.30 -3.07 9.17
N THR A 287 14.95 -1.90 8.62
CA THR A 287 15.88 -1.03 7.89
C THR A 287 16.98 -0.45 8.80
N VAL A 288 16.66 -0.24 10.08
CA VAL A 288 17.56 0.37 11.07
C VAL A 288 18.33 -0.69 11.87
N VAL A 289 17.78 -1.89 12.03
CA VAL A 289 18.41 -3.00 12.79
C VAL A 289 18.93 -4.16 11.93
N GLY A 290 18.70 -4.12 10.62
CA GLY A 290 19.03 -5.19 9.68
C GLY A 290 20.54 -5.30 9.43
N ALA A 291 21.16 -6.34 9.98
CA ALA A 291 22.55 -6.66 9.74
C ALA A 291 22.82 -7.04 8.26
N GLY A 292 23.46 -6.13 7.50
CA GLY A 292 24.50 -6.47 6.52
C GLY A 292 24.18 -7.34 5.30
N ALA A 293 22.93 -7.65 4.97
CA ALA A 293 22.61 -8.62 3.90
C ALA A 293 22.34 -8.00 2.51
N ALA A 294 22.14 -6.68 2.39
CA ALA A 294 22.00 -6.01 1.11
C ALA A 294 23.14 -4.99 0.92
N GLN A 295 23.77 -4.98 -0.26
CA GLN A 295 24.69 -3.91 -0.66
C GLN A 295 23.94 -2.58 -0.63
N GLY A 296 23.98 -1.86 0.50
CA GLY A 296 23.28 -0.59 0.69
C GLY A 296 22.58 -0.39 2.03
N ALA A 297 22.43 -1.42 2.88
CA ALA A 297 21.73 -1.27 4.15
C ALA A 297 22.50 -0.37 5.16
N MET A 298 21.77 0.56 5.78
CA MET A 298 22.25 1.51 6.79
C MET A 298 22.34 0.80 8.15
N ASP A 299 23.53 0.33 8.53
CA ASP A 299 23.69 -0.45 9.76
C ASP A 299 23.78 0.45 11.01
N ALA A 300 22.61 0.91 11.47
CA ALA A 300 22.45 1.65 12.73
C ALA A 300 22.26 0.74 13.96
N SER A 301 22.34 -0.59 13.77
CA SER A 301 22.13 -1.59 14.81
C SER A 301 23.08 -1.40 16.00
N ASN A 302 24.34 -1.00 15.72
CA ASN A 302 25.37 -0.75 16.73
C ASN A 302 25.02 0.41 17.68
N MET A 303 24.13 1.32 17.26
CA MET A 303 23.69 2.46 18.05
C MET A 303 22.41 2.17 18.82
N LEU A 304 21.46 1.45 18.20
CA LEU A 304 20.19 1.09 18.82
C LEU A 304 20.32 0.01 19.89
N LYS A 305 21.11 -1.05 19.63
CA LYS A 305 21.24 -2.20 20.54
C LYS A 305 21.65 -1.81 21.95
N PRO A 306 22.67 -0.95 22.17
CA PRO A 306 23.05 -0.53 23.52
C PRO A 306 21.95 0.27 24.24
N ALA A 307 21.28 1.19 23.54
CA ALA A 307 20.21 2.03 24.12
C ALA A 307 18.98 1.20 24.52
N LEU A 308 18.59 0.24 23.66
CA LEU A 308 17.54 -0.74 23.95
C LEU A 308 17.95 -1.69 25.09
N ALA A 309 19.21 -2.15 25.10
CA ALA A 309 19.72 -3.04 26.15
C ALA A 309 19.69 -2.40 27.54
N ARG A 310 20.06 -1.11 27.63
CA ARG A 310 20.03 -0.34 28.89
C ARG A 310 18.64 0.17 29.29
N GLY A 311 17.65 0.05 28.41
CA GLY A 311 16.29 0.57 28.66
C GLY A 311 16.22 2.09 28.62
N GLU A 312 17.21 2.74 27.98
CA GLU A 312 17.26 4.19 27.79
C GLU A 312 16.44 4.64 26.57
N LEU A 313 16.14 3.71 25.65
CA LEU A 313 15.24 3.90 24.52
C LEU A 313 13.95 3.11 24.73
N GLN A 314 12.82 3.80 24.62
CA GLN A 314 11.50 3.19 24.48
C GLN A 314 10.99 3.45 23.07
N CYS A 315 10.67 2.39 22.31
CA CYS A 315 10.20 2.52 20.94
C CYS A 315 9.07 1.55 20.59
N ILE A 316 8.34 1.91 19.54
CA ILE A 316 7.38 1.07 18.82
C ILE A 316 7.99 0.82 17.44
N GLY A 317 8.14 -0.45 17.06
CA GLY A 317 8.56 -0.81 15.70
C GLY A 317 7.41 -1.29 14.86
N ALA A 318 7.46 -1.08 13.54
CA ALA A 318 6.59 -1.77 12.58
C ALA A 318 7.43 -2.53 11.55
N THR A 319 7.02 -3.76 11.20
CA THR A 319 7.70 -4.59 10.20
C THR A 319 6.77 -5.66 9.65
N THR A 320 7.20 -6.37 8.60
CA THR A 320 6.55 -7.60 8.10
C THR A 320 7.01 -8.84 8.87
N LEU A 321 6.28 -9.94 8.75
CA LEU A 321 6.58 -11.20 9.43
C LEU A 321 7.96 -11.75 9.03
N ASP A 322 8.25 -11.76 7.72
CA ASP A 322 9.50 -12.26 7.18
C ASP A 322 10.72 -11.49 7.71
N GLU A 323 10.62 -10.16 7.73
CA GLU A 323 11.67 -9.27 8.21
C GLU A 323 11.86 -9.40 9.74
N PHE A 324 10.78 -9.61 10.49
CA PHE A 324 10.85 -9.87 11.93
C PHE A 324 11.62 -11.16 12.23
N HIS A 325 11.27 -12.28 11.58
CA HIS A 325 11.96 -13.56 11.74
C HIS A 325 13.43 -13.48 11.31
N LYS A 326 13.72 -12.74 10.24
CA LYS A 326 15.07 -12.66 9.67
C LYS A 326 16.02 -11.77 10.50
N HIS A 327 15.55 -10.63 11.01
CA HIS A 327 16.42 -9.61 11.60
C HIS A 327 16.22 -9.38 13.10
N ILE A 328 15.06 -9.68 13.67
CA ILE A 328 14.76 -9.36 15.08
C ILE A 328 14.77 -10.63 15.95
N GLU A 329 14.04 -11.67 15.54
CA GLU A 329 13.89 -12.89 16.34
C GLU A 329 15.21 -13.68 16.46
N LYS A 330 16.00 -13.72 15.39
CA LYS A 330 17.32 -14.39 15.41
C LYS A 330 18.36 -13.66 16.26
N ASP A 331 18.15 -12.40 16.59
CA ASP A 331 19.08 -11.61 17.40
C ASP A 331 18.70 -11.66 18.89
N ALA A 332 19.47 -12.43 19.67
CA ALA A 332 19.22 -12.63 21.10
C ALA A 332 19.24 -11.32 21.94
N ALA A 333 19.84 -10.23 21.46
CA ALA A 333 19.79 -8.94 22.17
C ALA A 333 18.45 -8.22 21.92
N LEU A 334 17.95 -8.26 20.69
CA LEU A 334 16.70 -7.62 20.27
C LEU A 334 15.47 -8.40 20.76
N GLU A 335 15.49 -9.73 20.64
CA GLU A 335 14.42 -10.64 21.09
C GLU A 335 14.09 -10.49 22.60
N ARG A 336 15.10 -10.09 23.40
CA ARG A 336 14.94 -9.81 24.83
C ARG A 336 14.40 -8.41 25.15
N ARG A 337 14.20 -7.56 24.15
CA ARG A 337 13.74 -6.17 24.30
C ARG A 337 12.44 -5.89 23.58
N PHE A 338 12.20 -6.59 22.48
CA PHE A 338 10.97 -6.48 21.71
C PHE A 338 9.90 -7.48 22.13
N ALA A 339 8.64 -7.10 21.96
CA ALA A 339 7.48 -7.95 22.14
C ALA A 339 6.58 -7.86 20.90
N PRO A 340 6.24 -8.99 20.25
CA PRO A 340 5.45 -8.97 19.03
C PRO A 340 3.98 -8.65 19.30
N ILE A 341 3.36 -7.92 18.37
CA ILE A 341 1.92 -7.69 18.25
C ILE A 341 1.58 -7.99 16.79
N TYR A 342 0.85 -9.07 16.54
CA TYR A 342 0.39 -9.41 15.20
C TYR A 342 -0.79 -8.52 14.82
N VAL A 343 -0.72 -7.96 13.62
CA VAL A 343 -1.73 -7.06 13.05
C VAL A 343 -2.24 -7.72 11.78
N ASP A 344 -3.41 -8.32 11.89
CA ASP A 344 -4.08 -8.97 10.78
C ASP A 344 -4.79 -7.93 9.90
N GLU A 345 -4.99 -8.28 8.63
CA GLU A 345 -5.88 -7.57 7.72
C GLU A 345 -7.30 -7.51 8.33
N PRO A 346 -7.95 -6.34 8.37
CA PRO A 346 -9.31 -6.23 8.87
C PRO A 346 -10.28 -6.93 7.92
N ASN A 347 -11.35 -7.48 8.48
CA ASN A 347 -12.44 -8.01 7.65
C ASN A 347 -13.19 -6.86 6.94
N VAL A 348 -14.03 -7.21 5.97
CA VAL A 348 -14.81 -6.26 5.18
C VAL A 348 -15.70 -5.38 6.07
N ASP A 349 -16.39 -5.94 7.06
CA ASP A 349 -17.30 -5.17 7.94
C ASP A 349 -16.57 -4.12 8.79
N ASP A 350 -15.37 -4.46 9.28
CA ASP A 350 -14.53 -3.54 10.03
C ASP A 350 -13.92 -2.47 9.11
N THR A 351 -13.56 -2.84 7.87
CA THR A 351 -13.14 -1.89 6.84
C THR A 351 -14.25 -0.90 6.53
N ILE A 352 -15.51 -1.34 6.39
CA ILE A 352 -16.66 -0.44 6.16
C ILE A 352 -16.76 0.59 7.27
N LYS A 353 -16.61 0.18 8.54
CA LYS A 353 -16.61 1.11 9.68
C LYS A 353 -15.44 2.09 9.62
N MET A 354 -14.26 1.63 9.20
CA MET A 354 -13.10 2.50 9.01
C MET A 354 -13.39 3.56 7.94
N LEU A 355 -13.91 3.16 6.77
CA LEU A 355 -14.27 4.08 5.69
C LEU A 355 -15.34 5.09 6.13
N LEU A 356 -16.37 4.64 6.87
CA LEU A 356 -17.39 5.53 7.43
C LEU A 356 -16.81 6.59 8.37
N GLY A 357 -15.81 6.24 9.18
CA GLY A 357 -15.15 7.21 10.05
C GLY A 357 -14.14 8.12 9.36
N LEU A 358 -13.61 7.71 8.20
CA LEU A 358 -12.74 8.53 7.36
C LEU A 358 -13.52 9.48 6.44
N ARG A 359 -14.81 9.18 6.16
CA ARG A 359 -15.70 9.90 5.24
C ARG A 359 -15.55 11.41 5.34
N ASP A 360 -15.82 12.00 6.51
CA ASP A 360 -15.86 13.47 6.68
C ASP A 360 -14.54 14.15 6.26
N ARG A 361 -13.40 13.47 6.43
CA ARG A 361 -12.09 14.02 6.06
C ARG A 361 -11.86 13.97 4.55
N TYR A 362 -12.20 12.86 3.91
CA TYR A 362 -12.10 12.73 2.45
C TYR A 362 -13.12 13.63 1.74
N GLU A 363 -14.33 13.75 2.26
CA GLU A 363 -15.34 14.71 1.77
C GLU A 363 -14.83 16.15 1.86
N ALA A 364 -14.25 16.54 3.00
CA ALA A 364 -13.68 17.88 3.15
C ALA A 364 -12.47 18.14 2.25
N HIS A 365 -11.62 17.13 2.04
CA HIS A 365 -10.43 17.22 1.19
C HIS A 365 -10.80 17.40 -0.28
N HIS A 366 -11.65 16.50 -0.81
CA HIS A 366 -12.04 16.48 -2.22
C HIS A 366 -13.20 17.41 -2.54
N LYS A 367 -13.96 17.86 -1.53
CA LYS A 367 -15.19 18.66 -1.68
C LYS A 367 -16.21 17.92 -2.56
N VAL A 368 -16.48 16.69 -2.17
CA VAL A 368 -17.52 15.77 -2.69
C VAL A 368 -18.16 15.07 -1.49
N HIS A 369 -19.26 14.36 -1.72
CA HIS A 369 -19.93 13.52 -0.73
C HIS A 369 -19.83 12.05 -1.14
N PHE A 370 -19.80 11.11 -0.19
CA PHE A 370 -19.90 9.68 -0.49
C PHE A 370 -21.29 9.16 -0.14
N SER A 371 -21.87 8.30 -0.97
CA SER A 371 -23.01 7.48 -0.54
C SER A 371 -22.57 6.38 0.43
N ASP A 372 -23.46 5.94 1.31
CA ASP A 372 -23.16 4.83 2.24
C ASP A 372 -22.94 3.52 1.48
N GLU A 373 -23.65 3.36 0.37
CA GLU A 373 -23.50 2.26 -0.58
C GLU A 373 -22.12 2.29 -1.26
N ALA A 374 -21.59 3.46 -1.64
CA ALA A 374 -20.25 3.57 -2.22
C ALA A 374 -19.15 3.11 -1.26
N LEU A 375 -19.21 3.53 0.01
CA LEU A 375 -18.22 3.09 1.01
C LEU A 375 -18.30 1.57 1.25
N THR A 376 -19.52 1.03 1.27
CA THR A 376 -19.75 -0.42 1.36
C THR A 376 -19.20 -1.16 0.14
N ALA A 377 -19.42 -0.62 -1.05
CA ALA A 377 -18.92 -1.16 -2.31
C ALA A 377 -17.39 -1.10 -2.38
N ALA A 378 -16.78 0.00 -1.94
CA ALA A 378 -15.32 0.13 -1.92
C ALA A 378 -14.66 -0.99 -1.11
N ALA A 379 -15.14 -1.27 0.09
CA ALA A 379 -14.62 -2.37 0.89
C ALA A 379 -14.83 -3.75 0.23
N ARG A 380 -16.02 -4.02 -0.30
CA ARG A 380 -16.38 -5.33 -0.90
C ARG A 380 -15.68 -5.58 -2.23
N LEU A 381 -15.64 -4.58 -3.11
CA LEU A 381 -15.01 -4.68 -4.41
C LEU A 381 -13.48 -4.72 -4.29
N ALA A 382 -12.89 -3.96 -3.35
CA ALA A 382 -11.46 -4.06 -3.07
C ALA A 382 -11.08 -5.45 -2.54
N ASP A 383 -11.86 -6.00 -1.60
CA ASP A 383 -11.62 -7.35 -1.07
C ASP A 383 -11.68 -8.40 -2.18
N ARG A 384 -12.69 -8.31 -3.06
CA ARG A 384 -12.95 -9.31 -4.10
C ARG A 384 -12.01 -9.22 -5.30
N TYR A 385 -11.74 -8.01 -5.81
CA TYR A 385 -11.11 -7.82 -7.12
C TYR A 385 -9.67 -7.27 -7.06
N VAL A 386 -9.27 -6.65 -5.94
CA VAL A 386 -7.91 -6.09 -5.77
C VAL A 386 -7.14 -6.98 -4.78
N THR A 387 -6.58 -8.08 -5.29
CA THR A 387 -6.01 -9.17 -4.48
C THR A 387 -4.52 -9.03 -4.17
N ASP A 388 -3.82 -8.14 -4.87
CA ASP A 388 -2.39 -7.86 -4.70
C ASP A 388 -2.09 -6.93 -3.51
N ARG A 389 -3.13 -6.33 -2.92
CA ARG A 389 -3.07 -5.39 -1.80
C ARG A 389 -3.97 -5.84 -0.66
N HIS A 390 -3.71 -5.30 0.54
CA HIS A 390 -4.43 -5.64 1.77
C HIS A 390 -5.36 -4.51 2.21
N LEU A 391 -6.47 -4.86 2.84
CA LEU A 391 -7.35 -3.93 3.56
C LEU A 391 -6.64 -3.37 4.80
N PRO A 392 -7.01 -2.16 5.26
CA PRO A 392 -8.00 -1.26 4.65
C PRO A 392 -7.43 -0.38 3.52
N ASP A 393 -6.11 -0.38 3.33
CA ASP A 393 -5.38 0.51 2.41
C ASP A 393 -5.94 0.52 0.98
N LYS A 394 -6.14 -0.65 0.37
CA LYS A 394 -6.73 -0.74 -0.98
C LYS A 394 -8.14 -0.13 -1.09
N ALA A 395 -8.94 -0.19 -0.04
CA ALA A 395 -10.30 0.35 -0.04
C ALA A 395 -10.29 1.87 0.19
N ILE A 396 -9.36 2.36 1.02
CA ILE A 396 -9.13 3.79 1.24
C ILE A 396 -8.67 4.45 -0.07
N ASP A 397 -7.74 3.82 -0.79
CA ASP A 397 -7.27 4.34 -2.08
C ASP A 397 -8.39 4.36 -3.13
N LEU A 398 -9.27 3.36 -3.15
CA LEU A 398 -10.41 3.36 -4.07
C LEU A 398 -11.35 4.56 -3.84
N ILE A 399 -11.68 4.87 -2.58
CA ILE A 399 -12.55 6.02 -2.29
C ILE A 399 -11.83 7.34 -2.59
N ASP A 400 -10.52 7.41 -2.38
CA ASP A 400 -9.71 8.59 -2.67
C ASP A 400 -9.65 8.87 -4.18
N GLU A 401 -9.36 7.83 -4.98
CA GLU A 401 -9.30 7.95 -6.44
C GLU A 401 -10.67 8.22 -7.06
N ALA A 402 -11.73 7.57 -6.57
CA ALA A 402 -13.09 7.85 -7.03
C ALA A 402 -13.51 9.29 -6.74
N ALA A 403 -13.25 9.79 -5.52
CA ALA A 403 -13.52 11.17 -5.17
C ALA A 403 -12.69 12.16 -5.99
N ALA A 404 -11.40 11.88 -6.21
CA ALA A 404 -10.55 12.70 -7.07
C ALA A 404 -11.07 12.74 -8.52
N LYS A 405 -11.54 11.60 -9.05
CA LYS A 405 -12.09 11.49 -10.40
C LYS A 405 -13.39 12.28 -10.55
N VAL A 406 -14.35 12.12 -9.64
CA VAL A 406 -15.58 12.92 -9.58
C VAL A 406 -15.25 14.40 -9.46
N ARG A 407 -14.29 14.75 -8.58
CA ARG A 407 -13.85 16.13 -8.41
C ARG A 407 -13.24 16.74 -9.67
N VAL A 408 -12.42 15.98 -10.40
CA VAL A 408 -11.84 16.41 -11.68
C VAL A 408 -12.93 16.56 -12.73
N ALA A 409 -13.89 15.64 -12.80
CA ALA A 409 -15.03 15.71 -13.72
C ALA A 409 -15.87 16.98 -13.49
N LEU A 410 -16.19 17.30 -12.23
CA LEU A 410 -16.87 18.56 -11.85
C LEU A 410 -16.10 19.81 -12.29
N TYR A 411 -14.76 19.77 -12.29
CA TYR A 411 -13.90 20.88 -12.70
C TYR A 411 -13.53 20.90 -14.18
N SER A 412 -13.84 19.84 -14.92
CA SER A 412 -13.72 19.73 -16.38
C SER A 412 -14.78 20.55 -17.13
N MET A 413 -15.26 21.64 -16.50
CA MET A 413 -16.15 22.63 -17.10
C MET A 413 -15.67 22.99 -18.52
N PRO A 414 -16.58 23.06 -19.50
CA PRO A 414 -16.30 23.54 -20.84
C PRO A 414 -15.49 24.83 -20.82
N PRO A 415 -14.59 25.07 -21.80
CA PRO A 415 -13.77 26.28 -21.86
C PRO A 415 -14.57 27.59 -21.74
N ASP A 416 -15.82 27.60 -22.23
CA ASP A 416 -16.76 28.72 -22.11
C ASP A 416 -17.12 29.00 -20.63
N LEU A 417 -17.57 27.97 -19.90
CA LEU A 417 -17.93 28.09 -18.48
C LEU A 417 -16.71 28.45 -17.59
N LYS A 418 -15.54 27.88 -17.89
CA LYS A 418 -14.29 28.22 -17.20
C LYS A 418 -13.86 29.67 -17.47
N GLY A 419 -14.05 30.15 -18.69
CA GLY A 419 -13.84 31.56 -19.06
C GLY A 419 -14.76 32.49 -18.28
N MET A 420 -16.06 32.19 -18.25
CA MET A 420 -17.06 32.96 -17.50
C MET A 420 -16.75 33.05 -16.01
N LYS A 421 -16.33 31.93 -15.37
CA LYS A 421 -15.92 31.95 -13.95
C LYS A 421 -14.71 32.84 -13.69
N THR A 422 -13.72 32.76 -14.56
CA THR A 422 -12.51 33.61 -14.47
C THR A 422 -12.87 35.10 -14.61
N ASP A 423 -13.80 35.42 -15.50
CA ASP A 423 -14.30 36.79 -15.68
C ASP A 423 -15.10 37.29 -14.46
N ILE A 424 -15.90 36.42 -13.82
CA ILE A 424 -16.60 36.72 -12.56
C ILE A 424 -15.60 37.04 -11.45
N ASP A 425 -14.58 36.20 -11.28
CA ASP A 425 -13.54 36.41 -10.25
C ASP A 425 -12.73 37.70 -10.53
N ARG A 426 -12.42 38.00 -11.80
CA ARG A 426 -11.80 39.27 -12.19
C ARG A 426 -12.68 40.47 -11.84
N LEU A 427 -13.97 40.42 -12.20
CA LEU A 427 -14.92 41.50 -11.89
C LEU A 427 -15.11 41.69 -10.38
N ARG A 428 -15.02 40.61 -9.59
CA ARG A 428 -15.08 40.66 -8.13
C ARG A 428 -13.87 41.36 -7.52
N ALA A 429 -12.67 41.04 -8.01
CA ALA A 429 -11.45 41.73 -7.60
C ALA A 429 -11.45 43.21 -8.02
N GLU A 430 -11.94 43.53 -9.22
CA GLU A 430 -12.11 44.91 -9.70
C GLU A 430 -13.17 45.69 -8.89
N GLU A 431 -14.27 45.05 -8.48
CA GLU A 431 -15.28 45.61 -7.56
C GLU A 431 -14.66 45.95 -6.19
N GLU A 432 -13.92 45.02 -5.61
CA GLU A 432 -13.26 45.19 -4.31
C GLU A 432 -12.18 46.29 -4.34
N GLN A 433 -11.36 46.30 -5.40
CA GLN A 433 -10.36 47.35 -5.61
C GLN A 433 -11.00 48.74 -5.78
N ALA A 434 -12.05 48.86 -6.61
CA ALA A 434 -12.76 50.12 -6.78
C ALA A 434 -13.42 50.59 -5.47
N GLY A 435 -13.88 49.66 -4.63
CA GLY A 435 -14.37 49.94 -3.28
C GLY A 435 -13.30 50.50 -2.35
N LEU A 436 -12.09 49.94 -2.38
CA LEU A 436 -10.93 50.44 -1.63
C LEU A 436 -10.48 51.83 -2.10
N GLU A 437 -10.52 52.08 -3.41
CA GLU A 437 -10.21 53.37 -4.04
C GLU A 437 -11.33 54.42 -3.86
N ARG A 438 -12.47 54.04 -3.25
CA ARG A 438 -13.68 54.87 -3.05
C ARG A 438 -14.30 55.38 -4.35
N ASP A 439 -14.06 54.68 -5.46
CA ASP A 439 -14.72 54.91 -6.74
C ASP A 439 -16.04 54.13 -6.78
N TYR A 440 -17.05 54.68 -6.10
CA TYR A 440 -18.35 54.01 -5.90
C TYR A 440 -19.13 53.81 -7.20
N GLU A 441 -18.92 54.67 -8.21
CA GLU A 441 -19.59 54.55 -9.51
C GLU A 441 -19.03 53.35 -10.29
N ARG A 442 -17.69 53.23 -10.35
CA ARG A 442 -17.03 52.08 -10.97
C ARG A 442 -17.32 50.77 -10.23
N ALA A 443 -17.33 50.79 -8.89
CA ALA A 443 -17.68 49.61 -8.10
C ALA A 443 -19.12 49.14 -8.38
N ALA A 444 -20.08 50.08 -8.49
CA ALA A 444 -21.47 49.75 -8.81
C ALA A 444 -21.62 49.16 -10.24
N GLN A 445 -20.89 49.71 -11.22
CA GLN A 445 -20.87 49.18 -12.59
C GLN A 445 -20.31 47.75 -12.64
N LYS A 446 -19.17 47.52 -11.98
CA LYS A 446 -18.53 46.19 -11.92
C LYS A 446 -19.37 45.15 -11.19
N LYS A 447 -20.05 45.57 -10.11
CA LYS A 447 -21.03 44.73 -9.40
C LYS A 447 -22.21 44.33 -10.29
N ALA A 448 -22.75 45.27 -11.07
CA ALA A 448 -23.87 44.99 -11.99
C ALA A 448 -23.46 44.02 -13.12
N GLU A 449 -22.26 44.21 -13.68
CA GLU A 449 -21.68 43.32 -14.69
C GLU A 449 -21.42 41.92 -14.12
N ARG A 450 -20.85 41.82 -12.92
CA ARG A 450 -20.61 40.56 -12.20
C ARG A 450 -21.91 39.81 -11.96
N LEU A 451 -22.94 40.47 -11.43
CA LEU A 451 -24.24 39.83 -11.14
C LEU A 451 -24.93 39.31 -12.42
N ARG A 452 -24.80 40.03 -13.54
CA ARG A 452 -25.30 39.55 -14.84
C ARG A 452 -24.57 38.29 -15.29
N LEU A 453 -23.23 38.31 -15.23
CA LEU A 453 -22.40 37.17 -15.63
C LEU A 453 -22.61 35.95 -14.71
N GLU A 454 -22.80 36.17 -13.41
CA GLU A 454 -23.12 35.12 -12.43
C GLU A 454 -24.46 34.45 -12.75
N SER A 455 -25.48 35.21 -13.13
CA SER A 455 -26.77 34.65 -13.53
C SER A 455 -26.63 33.75 -14.76
N GLU A 456 -25.91 34.22 -15.79
CA GLU A 456 -25.69 33.46 -17.03
C GLU A 456 -24.80 32.22 -16.80
N TYR A 457 -23.78 32.36 -15.96
CA TYR A 457 -22.91 31.26 -15.54
C TYR A 457 -23.71 30.17 -14.82
N THR A 458 -24.58 30.55 -13.89
CA THR A 458 -25.41 29.61 -13.12
C THR A 458 -26.35 28.84 -14.05
N GLU A 459 -27.04 29.53 -14.96
CA GLU A 459 -27.97 28.89 -15.91
C GLU A 459 -27.27 27.91 -16.86
N LYS A 460 -26.11 28.30 -17.42
CA LYS A 460 -25.31 27.40 -18.29
C LYS A 460 -24.70 26.23 -17.51
N ARG A 461 -24.26 26.46 -16.26
CA ARG A 461 -23.71 25.42 -15.40
C ARG A 461 -24.77 24.39 -15.04
N ASP A 462 -25.94 24.82 -14.57
CA ASP A 462 -27.03 23.92 -14.17
C ASP A 462 -27.48 23.05 -15.36
N LYS A 463 -27.51 23.64 -16.57
CA LYS A 463 -27.79 22.90 -17.80
C LYS A 463 -26.69 21.87 -18.13
N TRP A 464 -25.42 22.24 -18.00
CA TRP A 464 -24.27 21.35 -18.23
C TRP A 464 -24.23 20.19 -17.21
N GLU A 465 -24.45 20.49 -15.92
CA GLU A 465 -24.55 19.49 -14.84
C GLU A 465 -25.67 18.49 -15.13
N THR A 466 -26.84 18.97 -15.56
CA THR A 466 -27.98 18.11 -15.95
C THR A 466 -27.68 17.26 -17.18
N GLU A 467 -27.03 17.82 -18.20
CA GLU A 467 -26.66 17.11 -19.44
C GLU A 467 -25.59 16.04 -19.22
N HIS A 468 -24.70 16.22 -18.23
CA HIS A 468 -23.59 15.30 -17.96
C HIS A 468 -23.83 14.40 -16.73
N GLN A 469 -24.98 14.52 -16.06
CA GLN A 469 -25.33 13.76 -14.85
C GLN A 469 -24.23 13.83 -13.78
N LEU A 470 -23.54 14.97 -13.67
CA LEU A 470 -22.47 15.16 -12.69
C LEU A 470 -23.12 15.59 -11.38
N ASP A 471 -23.16 14.70 -10.40
CA ASP A 471 -23.45 15.02 -9.02
C ASP A 471 -22.16 15.14 -8.20
N GLU A 472 -22.23 15.86 -7.09
CA GLU A 472 -21.12 15.94 -6.14
C GLU A 472 -21.04 14.69 -5.24
N VAL A 473 -21.72 13.59 -5.61
CA VAL A 473 -21.86 12.37 -4.81
C VAL A 473 -21.13 11.23 -5.49
N VAL A 474 -20.17 10.64 -4.80
CA VAL A 474 -19.51 9.40 -5.20
C VAL A 474 -20.46 8.24 -4.91
N ASP A 475 -20.82 7.52 -5.96
CA ASP A 475 -21.73 6.37 -5.89
C ASP A 475 -21.01 5.02 -6.10
N VAL A 476 -21.80 3.95 -6.23
CA VAL A 476 -21.26 2.59 -6.42
C VAL A 476 -20.63 2.44 -7.81
N ASP A 477 -21.18 3.10 -8.83
CA ASP A 477 -20.69 3.04 -10.21
C ASP A 477 -19.33 3.73 -10.33
N ASP A 478 -19.11 4.83 -9.60
CA ASP A 478 -17.80 5.51 -9.54
C ASP A 478 -16.71 4.58 -8.98
N ILE A 479 -17.00 3.90 -7.87
CA ILE A 479 -16.09 2.94 -7.26
C ILE A 479 -15.81 1.79 -8.23
N ALA A 480 -16.85 1.22 -8.83
CA ALA A 480 -16.71 0.13 -9.79
C ALA A 480 -15.91 0.55 -11.03
N ALA A 481 -16.04 1.80 -11.49
CA ALA A 481 -15.26 2.34 -12.60
C ALA A 481 -13.76 2.45 -12.27
N VAL A 482 -13.40 2.80 -11.03
CA VAL A 482 -12.00 2.79 -10.59
C VAL A 482 -11.46 1.36 -10.53
N VAL A 483 -12.23 0.42 -9.97
CA VAL A 483 -11.84 -1.00 -9.93
C VAL A 483 -11.68 -1.57 -11.34
N ASN A 484 -12.56 -1.22 -12.28
CA ASN A 484 -12.43 -1.59 -13.70
C ASN A 484 -11.11 -1.06 -14.29
N GLN A 485 -10.74 0.18 -13.99
CA GLN A 485 -9.49 0.77 -14.48
C GLN A 485 -8.25 0.06 -13.92
N TRP A 486 -8.28 -0.36 -12.65
CA TRP A 486 -7.17 -1.06 -12.01
C TRP A 486 -7.04 -2.53 -12.46
N THR A 487 -8.17 -3.22 -12.63
CA THR A 487 -8.21 -4.68 -12.79
C THR A 487 -8.56 -5.14 -14.21
N GLY A 488 -9.15 -4.26 -15.03
CA GLY A 488 -9.72 -4.58 -16.34
C GLY A 488 -11.09 -5.26 -16.30
N ILE A 489 -11.65 -5.57 -15.11
CA ILE A 489 -12.91 -6.31 -14.96
C ILE A 489 -14.10 -5.40 -15.28
N PRO A 490 -15.01 -5.74 -16.22
CA PRO A 490 -16.14 -4.88 -16.59
C PRO A 490 -17.09 -4.56 -15.42
N VAL A 491 -17.56 -3.31 -15.32
CA VAL A 491 -18.50 -2.85 -14.27
C VAL A 491 -19.77 -3.70 -14.23
N SER A 492 -20.32 -4.06 -15.40
CA SER A 492 -21.51 -4.91 -15.50
C SER A 492 -21.34 -6.27 -14.84
N GLN A 493 -20.12 -6.82 -14.81
CA GLN A 493 -19.82 -8.09 -14.15
C GLN A 493 -19.68 -7.91 -12.63
N MET A 494 -19.18 -6.76 -12.17
CA MET A 494 -19.01 -6.47 -10.73
C MET A 494 -20.34 -6.15 -10.03
N MET A 495 -21.30 -5.60 -10.76
CA MET A 495 -22.60 -5.17 -10.26
C MET A 495 -23.68 -6.28 -10.33
N GLU A 496 -23.39 -7.42 -10.96
CA GLU A 496 -24.31 -8.55 -11.08
C GLU A 496 -24.57 -9.20 -9.71
N THR A 497 -25.84 -9.39 -9.34
CA THR A 497 -26.17 -10.03 -8.06
C THR A 497 -25.78 -11.51 -8.08
N GLU A 498 -25.41 -12.09 -6.93
CA GLU A 498 -25.06 -13.51 -6.85
C GLU A 498 -26.20 -14.42 -7.35
N SER A 499 -27.46 -14.02 -7.12
CA SER A 499 -28.62 -14.75 -7.61
C SER A 499 -28.73 -14.72 -9.14
N GLU A 500 -28.52 -13.56 -9.76
CA GLU A 500 -28.54 -13.40 -11.22
C GLU A 500 -27.38 -14.17 -11.87
N LYS A 501 -26.17 -14.07 -11.28
CA LYS A 501 -25.00 -14.82 -11.70
C LYS A 501 -25.29 -16.33 -11.74
N LEU A 502 -25.89 -16.86 -10.66
CA LEU A 502 -26.25 -18.28 -10.55
C LEU A 502 -27.38 -18.73 -11.50
N LEU A 503 -28.29 -17.82 -11.88
CA LEU A 503 -29.32 -18.10 -12.89
C LEU A 503 -28.74 -18.24 -14.29
N HIS A 504 -27.62 -17.58 -14.57
CA HIS A 504 -26.91 -17.63 -15.85
C HIS A 504 -25.65 -18.52 -15.83
N MET A 505 -25.52 -19.38 -14.82
CA MET A 505 -24.32 -20.18 -14.56
C MET A 505 -23.92 -21.05 -15.75
N GLU A 506 -24.86 -21.77 -16.36
CA GLU A 506 -24.58 -22.64 -17.51
C GLU A 506 -24.03 -21.85 -18.69
N THR A 507 -24.67 -20.73 -19.02
CA THR A 507 -24.24 -19.85 -20.12
C THR A 507 -22.82 -19.33 -19.87
N ARG A 508 -22.53 -18.88 -18.65
CA ARG A 508 -21.20 -18.39 -18.26
C ARG A 508 -20.12 -19.49 -18.31
N LEU A 509 -20.44 -20.71 -17.88
CA LEU A 509 -19.51 -21.84 -17.96
C LEU A 509 -19.25 -22.25 -19.43
N HIS A 510 -20.25 -22.15 -20.31
CA HIS A 510 -20.11 -22.43 -21.73
C HIS A 510 -19.27 -21.40 -22.50
N GLU A 511 -19.05 -20.20 -21.97
CA GLU A 511 -18.08 -19.25 -22.53
C GLU A 511 -16.65 -19.83 -22.55
N ARG A 512 -16.36 -20.79 -21.66
CA ARG A 512 -15.03 -21.42 -21.51
C ARG A 512 -15.01 -22.91 -21.78
N ILE A 513 -16.14 -23.60 -21.60
CA ILE A 513 -16.24 -25.05 -21.72
C ILE A 513 -17.12 -25.41 -22.92
N ILE A 514 -16.49 -26.09 -23.88
CA ILE A 514 -17.17 -26.58 -25.07
C ILE A 514 -17.74 -27.98 -24.81
N GLY A 515 -19.04 -28.15 -25.10
CA GLY A 515 -19.77 -29.39 -24.85
C GLY A 515 -19.98 -29.67 -23.36
N GLN A 516 -20.10 -30.95 -22.99
CA GLN A 516 -20.32 -31.39 -21.61
C GLN A 516 -21.59 -30.81 -20.95
N GLU A 517 -22.65 -30.64 -21.74
CA GLU A 517 -23.95 -30.06 -21.33
C GLU A 517 -24.49 -30.68 -20.03
N GLU A 518 -24.52 -32.02 -19.97
CA GLU A 518 -25.04 -32.74 -18.80
C GLU A 518 -24.20 -32.49 -17.54
N ALA A 519 -22.88 -32.37 -17.70
CA ALA A 519 -21.97 -32.10 -16.60
C ALA A 519 -22.18 -30.69 -16.04
N ILE A 520 -22.27 -29.70 -16.93
CA ILE A 520 -22.49 -28.30 -16.55
C ILE A 520 -23.87 -28.13 -15.90
N HIS A 521 -24.91 -28.74 -16.46
CA HIS A 521 -26.26 -28.70 -15.89
C HIS A 521 -26.31 -29.30 -14.49
N ALA A 522 -25.77 -30.51 -14.28
CA ALA A 522 -25.80 -31.18 -12.99
C ALA A 522 -25.00 -30.42 -11.90
N ILE A 523 -23.85 -29.84 -12.25
CA ILE A 523 -23.07 -28.99 -11.33
C ILE A 523 -23.84 -27.71 -10.97
N SER A 524 -24.42 -27.05 -11.97
CA SER A 524 -25.17 -25.80 -11.79
C SER A 524 -26.38 -26.02 -10.88
N ASP A 525 -27.12 -27.11 -11.07
CA ASP A 525 -28.25 -27.49 -10.21
C ASP A 525 -27.83 -27.80 -8.77
N ALA A 526 -26.73 -28.53 -8.58
CA ALA A 526 -26.22 -28.83 -7.24
C ALA A 526 -25.81 -27.54 -6.49
N ILE A 527 -25.14 -26.61 -7.19
CA ILE A 527 -24.69 -25.35 -6.61
C ILE A 527 -25.87 -24.41 -6.33
N ARG A 528 -26.85 -24.31 -7.23
CA ARG A 528 -28.08 -23.55 -6.99
C ARG A 528 -28.85 -24.09 -5.78
N ARG A 529 -28.96 -25.41 -5.61
CA ARG A 529 -29.56 -26.02 -4.41
C ARG A 529 -28.82 -25.63 -3.13
N ALA A 530 -27.49 -25.60 -3.16
CA ALA A 530 -26.69 -25.17 -2.02
C ALA A 530 -26.88 -23.69 -1.68
N ARG A 531 -26.83 -22.82 -2.69
CA ARG A 531 -26.92 -21.36 -2.52
C ARG A 531 -28.34 -20.86 -2.20
N SER A 532 -29.37 -21.59 -2.61
CA SER A 532 -30.76 -21.31 -2.22
C SER A 532 -31.12 -21.77 -0.80
N GLY A 533 -30.17 -22.35 -0.05
CA GLY A 533 -30.41 -22.83 1.30
C GLY A 533 -31.23 -24.13 1.39
N LEU A 534 -31.42 -24.82 0.26
CA LEU A 534 -32.12 -26.11 0.20
C LEU A 534 -31.20 -27.30 0.56
N LYS A 535 -29.90 -27.06 0.67
CA LYS A 535 -28.89 -28.03 1.12
C LYS A 535 -28.53 -27.80 2.59
N ASP A 536 -28.07 -28.86 3.25
CA ASP A 536 -27.50 -28.77 4.60
C ASP A 536 -26.32 -27.77 4.66
N PRO A 537 -26.40 -26.70 5.47
CA PRO A 537 -25.34 -25.70 5.60
C PRO A 537 -24.09 -26.21 6.34
N SER A 538 -24.13 -27.41 6.95
CA SER A 538 -22.92 -28.00 7.54
C SER A 538 -22.00 -28.64 6.51
N ARG A 539 -22.43 -28.81 5.26
CA ARG A 539 -21.67 -29.50 4.20
C ARG A 539 -21.02 -28.49 3.24
N PRO A 540 -19.98 -28.89 2.47
CA PRO A 540 -19.42 -28.06 1.40
C PRO A 540 -20.49 -27.60 0.40
N ILE A 541 -20.25 -26.53 -0.36
CA ILE A 541 -21.18 -25.99 -1.37
C ILE A 541 -21.57 -27.08 -2.37
N GLY A 542 -20.60 -27.85 -2.86
CA GLY A 542 -20.83 -28.99 -3.76
C GLY A 542 -19.72 -30.02 -3.63
N SER A 543 -20.06 -31.29 -3.77
CA SER A 543 -19.10 -32.38 -3.87
C SER A 543 -19.39 -33.25 -5.10
N PHE A 544 -18.38 -33.40 -5.97
CA PHE A 544 -18.55 -34.00 -7.28
C PHE A 544 -17.47 -35.05 -7.57
N ILE A 545 -17.86 -36.17 -8.19
CA ILE A 545 -16.91 -37.10 -8.81
C ILE A 545 -16.98 -36.93 -10.32
N PHE A 546 -15.89 -36.52 -10.96
CA PHE A 546 -15.77 -36.36 -12.41
C PHE A 546 -15.17 -37.61 -13.04
N ILE A 547 -15.97 -38.29 -13.86
CA ILE A 547 -15.59 -39.54 -14.54
C ILE A 547 -15.50 -39.28 -16.04
N GLY A 548 -14.39 -39.68 -16.65
CA GLY A 548 -14.24 -39.58 -18.10
C GLY A 548 -12.79 -39.79 -18.55
N PRO A 549 -12.54 -39.89 -19.86
CA PRO A 549 -11.17 -40.05 -20.38
C PRO A 549 -10.26 -38.87 -20.00
N SER A 550 -8.95 -39.04 -20.17
CA SER A 550 -8.02 -37.90 -20.04
C SER A 550 -8.28 -36.90 -21.16
N GLY A 551 -8.24 -35.60 -20.82
CA GLY A 551 -8.27 -34.51 -21.80
C GLY A 551 -9.64 -34.17 -22.40
N VAL A 552 -10.73 -34.60 -21.79
CA VAL A 552 -12.11 -34.22 -22.17
C VAL A 552 -12.62 -32.94 -21.48
N GLY A 553 -11.83 -32.32 -20.60
CA GLY A 553 -12.17 -31.04 -19.96
C GLY A 553 -12.45 -31.07 -18.45
N LYS A 554 -12.27 -32.20 -17.75
CA LYS A 554 -12.50 -32.32 -16.29
C LYS A 554 -11.83 -31.23 -15.46
N THR A 555 -10.52 -31.03 -15.66
CA THR A 555 -9.74 -30.00 -14.95
C THR A 555 -10.10 -28.59 -15.41
N GLU A 556 -10.46 -28.42 -16.69
CA GLU A 556 -10.83 -27.12 -17.23
C GLU A 556 -12.17 -26.65 -16.67
N LEU A 557 -13.14 -27.55 -16.52
CA LEU A 557 -14.41 -27.25 -15.86
C LEU A 557 -14.20 -26.87 -14.39
N ALA A 558 -13.26 -27.51 -13.68
CA ALA A 558 -12.92 -27.13 -12.31
C ALA A 558 -12.33 -25.69 -12.22
N LYS A 559 -11.51 -25.29 -13.19
CA LYS A 559 -11.00 -23.91 -13.29
C LYS A 559 -12.09 -22.91 -13.66
N ALA A 560 -12.92 -23.23 -14.65
CA ALA A 560 -14.06 -22.40 -15.04
C ALA A 560 -15.02 -22.22 -13.86
N LEU A 561 -15.20 -23.26 -13.05
CA LEU A 561 -16.00 -23.18 -11.84
C LEU A 561 -15.35 -22.31 -10.75
N ALA A 562 -14.03 -22.37 -10.58
CA ALA A 562 -13.31 -21.50 -9.65
C ALA A 562 -13.44 -20.03 -10.07
N TRP A 563 -13.20 -19.75 -11.35
CA TRP A 563 -13.41 -18.43 -11.95
C TRP A 563 -14.85 -17.95 -11.77
N PHE A 564 -15.85 -18.80 -12.07
CA PHE A 564 -17.24 -18.39 -11.96
C PHE A 564 -17.68 -18.18 -10.50
N MET A 565 -17.32 -19.09 -9.59
CA MET A 565 -17.79 -19.05 -8.20
C MET A 565 -17.05 -18.05 -7.32
N PHE A 566 -15.76 -17.86 -7.58
CA PHE A 566 -14.87 -17.10 -6.71
C PHE A 566 -14.17 -15.95 -7.43
N ASP A 567 -14.56 -15.66 -8.67
CA ASP A 567 -14.00 -14.60 -9.52
C ASP A 567 -12.48 -14.70 -9.70
N ASP A 568 -11.94 -15.91 -9.53
CA ASP A 568 -10.50 -16.18 -9.49
C ASP A 568 -10.20 -17.64 -9.85
N GLU A 569 -9.38 -17.86 -10.88
CA GLU A 569 -8.92 -19.20 -11.26
C GLU A 569 -7.97 -19.82 -10.24
N ASP A 570 -7.18 -18.99 -9.54
CA ASP A 570 -6.22 -19.42 -8.51
C ASP A 570 -6.92 -19.78 -7.19
N ALA A 571 -8.23 -19.59 -7.12
CA ALA A 571 -9.07 -20.20 -6.09
C ALA A 571 -9.14 -21.74 -6.25
N LEU A 572 -8.64 -22.31 -7.36
CA LEU A 572 -8.49 -23.75 -7.54
C LEU A 572 -7.24 -24.29 -6.82
N VAL A 573 -7.45 -25.14 -5.82
CA VAL A 573 -6.38 -25.94 -5.21
C VAL A 573 -6.40 -27.32 -5.84
N ARG A 574 -5.40 -27.61 -6.67
CA ARG A 574 -5.23 -28.92 -7.30
C ARG A 574 -4.26 -29.79 -6.52
N ILE A 575 -4.67 -31.02 -6.22
CA ILE A 575 -3.88 -31.99 -5.48
C ILE A 575 -3.88 -33.31 -6.26
N ASP A 576 -2.69 -33.77 -6.66
CA ASP A 576 -2.52 -35.04 -7.35
C ASP A 576 -2.49 -36.19 -6.33
N MET A 577 -3.51 -37.05 -6.35
CA MET A 577 -3.63 -38.18 -5.44
C MET A 577 -2.61 -39.29 -5.68
N SER A 578 -1.90 -39.28 -6.82
CA SER A 578 -0.75 -40.15 -7.05
C SER A 578 0.41 -39.88 -6.08
N GLU A 579 0.54 -38.67 -5.55
CA GLU A 579 1.57 -38.32 -4.54
C GLU A 579 1.21 -38.82 -3.12
N TYR A 580 -0.05 -39.18 -2.91
CA TYR A 580 -0.65 -39.53 -1.62
C TYR A 580 -0.99 -41.02 -1.50
N ARG A 581 -0.22 -41.88 -2.19
CA ARG A 581 -0.39 -43.35 -2.17
C ARG A 581 0.05 -44.01 -0.87
N GLU A 582 0.92 -43.38 -0.09
CA GLU A 582 1.52 -43.94 1.10
C GLU A 582 1.06 -43.19 2.36
N GLN A 583 0.92 -43.91 3.47
CA GLN A 583 0.41 -43.33 4.72
C GLN A 583 1.22 -42.12 5.21
N HIS A 584 2.54 -42.13 5.04
CA HIS A 584 3.40 -41.05 5.52
C HIS A 584 3.28 -39.76 4.68
N THR A 585 2.86 -39.85 3.41
CA THR A 585 2.64 -38.67 2.58
C THR A 585 1.31 -37.99 2.89
N VAL A 586 0.32 -38.72 3.42
CA VAL A 586 -0.99 -38.17 3.86
C VAL A 586 -0.82 -37.08 4.93
N SER A 587 0.15 -37.23 5.83
CA SER A 587 0.45 -36.22 6.85
C SER A 587 0.87 -34.88 6.25
N ARG A 588 1.47 -34.85 5.04
CA ARG A 588 1.79 -33.59 4.34
C ARG A 588 0.55 -32.86 3.83
N LEU A 589 -0.54 -33.59 3.58
CA LEU A 589 -1.79 -33.02 3.07
C LEU A 589 -2.59 -32.31 4.15
N PHE A 590 -2.72 -32.93 5.32
CA PHE A 590 -3.60 -32.46 6.40
C PHE A 590 -2.84 -31.89 7.62
N GLY A 591 -1.53 -32.15 7.72
CA GLY A 591 -0.68 -31.75 8.84
C GLY A 591 -0.21 -32.96 9.65
N ALA A 592 1.05 -32.93 10.10
CA ALA A 592 1.60 -34.02 10.90
C ALA A 592 1.12 -33.92 12.37
N PRO A 593 0.82 -35.05 13.04
CA PRO A 593 0.47 -35.06 14.46
C PRO A 593 1.71 -34.79 15.36
N PRO A 594 1.51 -34.43 16.65
CA PRO A 594 2.61 -34.16 17.58
C PRO A 594 3.61 -35.31 17.64
N GLY A 595 4.90 -35.00 17.41
CA GLY A 595 6.00 -35.98 17.47
C GLY A 595 6.50 -36.50 16.12
N TYR A 596 5.94 -36.03 14.99
CA TYR A 596 6.39 -36.36 13.63
C TYR A 596 7.16 -35.18 12.99
N VAL A 597 8.07 -35.47 12.04
CA VAL A 597 8.79 -34.46 11.27
C VAL A 597 7.78 -33.65 10.43
N GLY A 598 7.84 -32.32 10.53
CA GLY A 598 6.86 -31.41 9.90
C GLY A 598 5.68 -31.03 10.80
N TYR A 599 5.72 -31.33 12.11
CA TYR A 599 4.66 -30.91 13.05
C TYR A 599 4.44 -29.40 13.11
N GLU A 600 5.49 -28.60 12.92
CA GLU A 600 5.41 -27.12 12.90
C GLU A 600 4.89 -26.58 11.55
N GLU A 601 4.84 -27.41 10.50
CA GLU A 601 4.32 -27.05 9.18
C GLU A 601 2.85 -27.51 9.07
N GLY A 602 1.93 -26.59 8.80
CA GLY A 602 0.54 -26.93 8.52
C GLY A 602 0.41 -27.79 7.25
N GLY A 603 -0.70 -28.52 7.10
CA GLY A 603 -0.92 -29.36 5.93
C GLY A 603 -1.16 -28.56 4.65
N GLN A 604 -0.76 -29.08 3.50
CA GLN A 604 -0.92 -28.40 2.20
C GLN A 604 -2.38 -27.99 1.94
N LEU A 605 -3.34 -28.88 2.20
CA LEU A 605 -4.75 -28.58 2.00
C LEU A 605 -5.35 -27.77 3.15
N THR A 606 -5.01 -28.13 4.39
CA THR A 606 -5.56 -27.48 5.58
C THR A 606 -5.16 -26.02 5.66
N GLU A 607 -3.91 -25.67 5.34
CA GLU A 607 -3.45 -24.27 5.26
C GLU A 607 -4.07 -23.53 4.07
N ALA A 608 -4.17 -24.17 2.89
CA ALA A 608 -4.75 -23.52 1.71
C ALA A 608 -6.21 -23.09 1.94
N VAL A 609 -7.00 -23.95 2.60
CA VAL A 609 -8.41 -23.68 2.92
C VAL A 609 -8.54 -22.77 4.15
N ARG A 610 -7.69 -22.93 5.17
CA ARG A 610 -7.68 -22.04 6.34
C ARG A 610 -7.38 -20.59 5.95
N ARG A 611 -6.43 -20.36 5.05
CA ARG A 611 -6.08 -19.01 4.56
C ARG A 611 -7.17 -18.40 3.69
N ARG A 612 -7.85 -19.22 2.88
CA ARG A 612 -8.97 -18.78 2.03
C ARG A 612 -10.01 -19.90 1.94
N PRO A 613 -11.11 -19.82 2.72
CA PRO A 613 -12.14 -20.85 2.79
C PRO A 613 -13.02 -20.98 1.54
N TYR A 614 -13.04 -19.96 0.67
CA TYR A 614 -13.82 -19.92 -0.57
C TYR A 614 -12.97 -20.39 -1.74
N ARG A 615 -13.01 -21.69 -2.04
CA ARG A 615 -12.14 -22.33 -3.05
C ARG A 615 -12.78 -23.54 -3.70
N VAL A 616 -12.29 -23.87 -4.89
CA VAL A 616 -12.51 -25.19 -5.51
C VAL A 616 -11.33 -26.07 -5.15
N VAL A 617 -11.56 -27.25 -4.59
CA VAL A 617 -10.51 -28.24 -4.28
C VAL A 617 -10.65 -29.41 -5.24
N LEU A 618 -9.62 -29.63 -6.06
CA LEU A 618 -9.58 -30.67 -7.07
C LEU A 618 -8.61 -31.79 -6.65
N PHE A 619 -9.17 -32.94 -6.31
CA PHE A 619 -8.44 -34.18 -6.07
C PHE A 619 -8.33 -34.97 -7.37
N ASP A 620 -7.17 -34.93 -8.01
CA ASP A 620 -6.94 -35.57 -9.30
C ASP A 620 -6.60 -37.07 -9.09
N GLU A 621 -7.23 -37.97 -9.84
CA GLU A 621 -7.05 -39.43 -9.78
C GLU A 621 -7.30 -40.04 -8.38
N ILE A 622 -8.46 -39.73 -7.79
CA ILE A 622 -8.79 -40.10 -6.40
C ILE A 622 -8.71 -41.59 -6.08
N GLU A 623 -8.87 -42.46 -7.07
CA GLU A 623 -8.72 -43.92 -6.92
C GLU A 623 -7.30 -44.36 -6.52
N LYS A 624 -6.30 -43.49 -6.69
CA LYS A 624 -4.89 -43.79 -6.36
C LYS A 624 -4.52 -43.37 -4.93
N ALA A 625 -5.36 -42.62 -4.23
CA ALA A 625 -5.08 -42.16 -2.88
C ALA A 625 -5.02 -43.31 -1.86
N HIS A 626 -4.25 -43.11 -0.79
CA HIS A 626 -4.26 -43.99 0.37
C HIS A 626 -5.62 -43.92 1.11
N PRO A 627 -6.13 -45.03 1.71
CA PRO A 627 -7.42 -45.04 2.41
C PRO A 627 -7.62 -43.98 3.50
N GLU A 628 -6.55 -43.55 4.17
CA GLU A 628 -6.59 -42.47 5.17
C GLU A 628 -7.04 -41.13 4.59
N VAL A 629 -6.73 -40.84 3.31
CA VAL A 629 -7.24 -39.65 2.62
C VAL A 629 -8.76 -39.72 2.52
N TRP A 630 -9.31 -40.89 2.24
CA TRP A 630 -10.76 -41.07 2.14
C TRP A 630 -11.47 -40.85 3.48
N ASN A 631 -10.87 -41.29 4.59
CA ASN A 631 -11.42 -41.05 5.93
C ASN A 631 -11.49 -39.55 6.24
N ALA A 632 -10.44 -38.80 5.91
CA ALA A 632 -10.44 -37.35 6.07
C ALA A 632 -11.47 -36.66 5.15
N LEU A 633 -11.59 -37.10 3.89
CA LEU A 633 -12.60 -36.58 2.96
C LEU A 633 -14.02 -36.88 3.43
N LEU A 634 -14.30 -38.05 4.01
CA LEU A 634 -15.60 -38.36 4.60
C LEU A 634 -15.99 -37.35 5.68
N GLN A 635 -15.04 -37.01 6.57
CA GLN A 635 -15.27 -36.00 7.60
C GLN A 635 -15.61 -34.63 6.99
N ILE A 636 -14.90 -34.24 5.94
CA ILE A 636 -15.17 -32.99 5.21
C ILE A 636 -16.55 -33.02 4.54
N LEU A 637 -16.91 -34.13 3.89
CA LEU A 637 -18.18 -34.28 3.18
C LEU A 637 -19.40 -34.30 4.11
N ASP A 638 -19.21 -34.74 5.37
CA ASP A 638 -20.26 -34.86 6.39
C ASP A 638 -20.44 -33.57 7.19
N ASP A 639 -19.36 -33.07 7.77
CA ASP A 639 -19.40 -31.98 8.75
C ASP A 639 -18.85 -30.65 8.21
N GLY A 640 -18.38 -30.65 6.95
CA GLY A 640 -17.77 -29.47 6.33
C GLY A 640 -16.56 -28.97 7.09
N ARG A 641 -15.92 -29.82 7.90
CA ARG A 641 -14.83 -29.46 8.80
C ARG A 641 -13.80 -30.56 8.86
N LEU A 642 -12.55 -30.19 9.04
CA LEU A 642 -11.46 -31.12 9.30
C LEU A 642 -10.63 -30.62 10.48
N THR A 643 -10.19 -31.53 11.34
CA THR A 643 -9.19 -31.20 12.36
C THR A 643 -7.80 -31.51 11.81
N ASP A 644 -6.93 -30.51 11.78
CA ASP A 644 -5.54 -30.68 11.34
C ASP A 644 -4.69 -31.43 12.38
N GLY A 645 -3.44 -31.76 12.02
CA GLY A 645 -2.50 -32.42 12.91
C GLY A 645 -2.14 -31.64 14.19
N GLN A 646 -2.41 -30.34 14.24
CA GLN A 646 -2.17 -29.45 15.38
C GLN A 646 -3.43 -29.27 16.27
N GLY A 647 -4.58 -29.81 15.86
CA GLY A 647 -5.85 -29.68 16.56
C GLY A 647 -6.67 -28.45 16.17
N ASN A 648 -6.28 -27.70 15.14
CA ASN A 648 -7.08 -26.61 14.61
C ASN A 648 -8.23 -27.16 13.75
N ILE A 649 -9.39 -26.50 13.80
CA ILE A 649 -10.55 -26.84 12.98
C ILE A 649 -10.52 -25.98 11.71
N VAL A 650 -10.43 -26.63 10.56
CA VAL A 650 -10.49 -26.00 9.23
C VAL A 650 -11.90 -26.13 8.67
N ASP A 651 -12.44 -25.04 8.13
CA ASP A 651 -13.81 -24.93 7.62
C ASP A 651 -13.85 -25.08 6.10
N PHE A 652 -14.55 -26.12 5.63
CA PHE A 652 -14.76 -26.47 4.22
C PHE A 652 -16.19 -26.18 3.74
N ARG A 653 -17.07 -25.62 4.57
CA ARG A 653 -18.48 -25.34 4.20
C ARG A 653 -18.60 -24.42 2.97
N ASN A 654 -17.62 -23.54 2.78
CA ASN A 654 -17.54 -22.61 1.65
C ASN A 654 -16.73 -23.13 0.45
N THR A 655 -16.41 -24.42 0.42
CA THR A 655 -15.62 -25.04 -0.66
C THR A 655 -16.49 -25.82 -1.64
N VAL A 656 -16.00 -25.95 -2.88
CA VAL A 656 -16.49 -26.95 -3.84
C VAL A 656 -15.44 -28.04 -3.99
N LEU A 657 -15.81 -29.29 -3.73
CA LEU A 657 -14.92 -30.44 -3.80
C LEU A 657 -15.15 -31.18 -5.11
N ILE A 658 -14.08 -31.36 -5.88
CA ILE A 658 -14.11 -32.10 -7.14
C ILE A 658 -13.08 -33.22 -7.05
N MET A 659 -13.50 -34.43 -7.38
CA MET A 659 -12.64 -35.61 -7.42
C MET A 659 -12.65 -36.16 -8.83
N THR A 660 -11.51 -36.18 -9.52
CA THR A 660 -11.45 -36.79 -10.85
C THR A 660 -11.12 -38.28 -10.73
N SER A 661 -11.71 -39.07 -11.61
CA SER A 661 -11.35 -40.47 -11.79
C SER A 661 -11.31 -40.85 -13.26
N ASN A 662 -10.42 -41.79 -13.59
CA ASN A 662 -10.35 -42.41 -14.91
C ASN A 662 -10.98 -43.82 -14.91
N LEU A 663 -11.64 -44.21 -13.82
CA LEU A 663 -12.32 -45.50 -13.71
C LEU A 663 -13.48 -45.62 -14.71
N GLY A 664 -13.60 -46.78 -15.35
CA GLY A 664 -14.69 -47.07 -16.28
C GLY A 664 -14.59 -46.41 -17.66
N THR A 665 -13.51 -45.68 -17.95
CA THR A 665 -13.27 -45.00 -19.24
C THR A 665 -13.13 -45.95 -20.44
N GLU A 666 -12.71 -47.19 -20.18
CA GLU A 666 -12.67 -48.29 -21.14
C GLU A 666 -14.05 -48.73 -21.67
N TYR A 667 -15.13 -48.42 -20.94
CA TYR A 667 -16.51 -48.71 -21.37
C TYR A 667 -17.07 -47.56 -22.22
N VAL A 668 -16.63 -46.34 -21.97
CA VAL A 668 -17.02 -45.12 -22.72
C VAL A 668 -16.45 -45.16 -24.15
N THR A 669 -15.23 -45.64 -24.32
CA THR A 669 -14.52 -45.69 -25.62
C THR A 669 -14.97 -46.83 -26.54
N LYS A 670 -15.58 -47.90 -26.01
CA LYS A 670 -16.01 -49.08 -26.80
C LYS A 670 -17.40 -48.96 -27.42
N GLY A 671 -18.18 -47.94 -27.09
CA GLY A 671 -19.52 -47.71 -27.65
C GLY A 671 -19.54 -47.08 -29.06
N GLY A 672 -18.39 -46.60 -29.54
CA GLY A 672 -18.28 -45.88 -30.82
C GLY A 672 -17.67 -46.71 -31.95
N THR A 673 -18.35 -47.73 -32.46
CA THR A 673 -18.07 -48.23 -33.82
C THR A 673 -19.35 -48.44 -34.64
N LEU A 674 -19.40 -47.68 -35.75
CA LEU A 674 -20.21 -47.81 -36.97
C LEU A 674 -21.73 -48.01 -36.87
N GLY A 675 -22.44 -46.92 -37.23
CA GLY A 675 -23.70 -46.85 -37.99
C GLY A 675 -24.60 -48.08 -38.01
N PHE A 676 -25.78 -47.98 -37.37
CA PHE A 676 -27.13 -48.32 -37.84
C PHE A 676 -28.10 -48.41 -36.64
N LEU A 677 -29.23 -47.68 -36.73
CA LEU A 677 -30.50 -47.78 -35.97
C LEU A 677 -30.66 -47.01 -34.63
N THR A 678 -31.52 -45.99 -34.72
CA THR A 678 -31.97 -44.97 -33.76
C THR A 678 -32.92 -45.46 -32.64
N GLN A 679 -32.76 -46.71 -32.17
CA GLN A 679 -33.52 -47.22 -31.00
C GLN A 679 -32.67 -47.95 -29.95
N LYS A 680 -31.36 -48.13 -30.19
CA LYS A 680 -30.43 -48.80 -29.24
C LYS A 680 -29.60 -47.86 -28.36
N ALA A 681 -29.58 -46.56 -28.66
CA ALA A 681 -28.74 -45.60 -27.94
C ALA A 681 -29.05 -45.54 -26.42
N ASP A 682 -30.35 -45.53 -26.07
CA ASP A 682 -30.84 -45.46 -24.68
C ASP A 682 -30.46 -46.70 -23.84
N ASP A 683 -30.48 -47.89 -24.46
CA ASP A 683 -30.12 -49.15 -23.79
C ASP A 683 -28.59 -49.29 -23.64
N ASP A 684 -27.82 -48.85 -24.64
CA ASP A 684 -26.37 -48.87 -24.60
C ASP A 684 -25.83 -47.86 -23.56
N GLU A 685 -26.44 -46.67 -23.46
CA GLU A 685 -26.12 -45.65 -22.47
C GLU A 685 -26.42 -46.11 -21.04
N ARG A 686 -27.61 -46.68 -20.79
CA ARG A 686 -27.94 -47.30 -19.50
C ARG A 686 -27.00 -48.43 -19.12
N ALA A 687 -26.59 -49.25 -20.10
CA ALA A 687 -25.62 -50.31 -19.88
C ALA A 687 -24.22 -49.76 -19.57
N MET A 688 -23.82 -48.61 -20.15
CA MET A 688 -22.58 -47.91 -19.83
C MET A 688 -22.61 -47.34 -18.41
N HIS A 689 -23.67 -46.61 -18.04
CA HIS A 689 -23.89 -46.10 -16.67
C HIS A 689 -23.79 -47.22 -15.63
N SER A 690 -24.46 -48.35 -15.84
CA SER A 690 -24.43 -49.48 -14.91
C SER A 690 -23.03 -50.08 -14.73
N LYS A 691 -22.21 -50.12 -15.80
CA LYS A 691 -20.82 -50.60 -15.72
C LYS A 691 -19.93 -49.62 -14.96
N ILE A 692 -20.11 -48.31 -15.19
CA ILE A 692 -19.37 -47.27 -14.46
C ILE A 692 -19.75 -47.29 -12.98
N GLU A 693 -21.04 -47.38 -12.66
CA GLU A 693 -21.53 -47.49 -11.28
C GLU A 693 -20.94 -48.73 -10.57
N LYS A 694 -20.85 -49.86 -11.28
CA LYS A 694 -20.21 -51.07 -10.76
C LYS A 694 -18.71 -50.88 -10.53
N ALA A 695 -18.01 -50.17 -11.42
CA ALA A 695 -16.60 -49.85 -11.26
C ALA A 695 -16.37 -48.93 -10.05
N LEU A 696 -17.20 -47.90 -9.87
CA LEU A 696 -17.16 -47.01 -8.71
C LEU A 696 -17.41 -47.75 -7.41
N LYS A 697 -18.46 -48.59 -7.35
CA LYS A 697 -18.76 -49.42 -6.16
C LYS A 697 -17.66 -50.45 -5.85
N GLY A 698 -16.84 -50.80 -6.85
CA GLY A 698 -15.68 -51.67 -6.67
C GLY A 698 -14.45 -50.93 -6.12
N ALA A 699 -14.27 -49.67 -6.48
CA ALA A 699 -13.12 -48.86 -6.06
C ALA A 699 -13.38 -48.06 -4.78
N PHE A 700 -14.59 -47.55 -4.58
CA PHE A 700 -14.98 -46.69 -3.47
C PHE A 700 -15.99 -47.41 -2.56
N ARG A 701 -15.89 -47.13 -1.25
CA ARG A 701 -16.86 -47.63 -0.28
C ARG A 701 -18.22 -46.98 -0.53
N PRO A 702 -19.36 -47.71 -0.35
CA PRO A 702 -20.70 -47.13 -0.51
C PRO A 702 -20.94 -45.89 0.37
N GLU A 703 -20.36 -45.88 1.57
CA GLU A 703 -20.40 -44.75 2.50
C GLU A 703 -19.87 -43.47 1.85
N PHE A 704 -18.76 -43.54 1.12
CA PHE A 704 -18.17 -42.39 0.45
C PHE A 704 -19.05 -41.89 -0.70
N LEU A 705 -19.50 -42.79 -1.57
CA LEU A 705 -20.35 -42.44 -2.72
C LEU A 705 -21.66 -41.77 -2.29
N ASN A 706 -22.25 -42.20 -1.16
CA ASN A 706 -23.48 -41.63 -0.64
C ASN A 706 -23.32 -40.22 -0.05
N ARG A 707 -22.09 -39.75 0.20
CA ARG A 707 -21.79 -38.39 0.71
C ARG A 707 -21.35 -37.41 -0.37
N VAL A 708 -21.14 -37.90 -1.58
CA VAL A 708 -20.93 -37.06 -2.76
C VAL A 708 -22.29 -36.62 -3.28
N ASP A 709 -22.43 -35.35 -3.66
CA ASP A 709 -23.72 -34.83 -4.12
C ASP A 709 -24.10 -35.38 -5.50
N GLU A 710 -23.16 -35.37 -6.45
CA GLU A 710 -23.40 -35.87 -7.81
C GLU A 710 -22.15 -36.56 -8.38
N THR A 711 -22.38 -37.63 -9.16
CA THR A 711 -21.35 -38.24 -10.01
C THR A 711 -21.55 -37.78 -11.45
N ILE A 712 -20.57 -37.03 -11.95
CA ILE A 712 -20.63 -36.34 -13.24
C ILE A 712 -19.84 -37.12 -14.28
N MET A 713 -20.50 -37.52 -15.36
CA MET A 713 -19.85 -38.19 -16.48
C MET A 713 -19.50 -37.20 -17.59
N PHE A 714 -18.30 -37.35 -18.13
CA PHE A 714 -17.80 -36.56 -19.24
C PHE A 714 -17.77 -37.41 -20.50
N SER A 715 -18.38 -36.87 -21.55
CA SER A 715 -18.45 -37.51 -22.86
C SER A 715 -17.16 -37.25 -23.66
N PRO A 716 -16.73 -38.20 -24.51
CA PRO A 716 -15.65 -37.96 -25.47
C PRO A 716 -15.97 -36.76 -26.36
N LEU A 717 -14.95 -35.97 -26.69
CA LEU A 717 -15.11 -34.80 -27.56
C LEU A 717 -15.35 -35.24 -29.01
N THR A 718 -16.31 -34.61 -29.68
CA THR A 718 -16.51 -34.76 -31.13
C THR A 718 -15.54 -33.90 -31.92
N VAL A 719 -15.45 -34.13 -33.24
CA VAL A 719 -14.58 -33.33 -34.12
C VAL A 719 -15.06 -31.88 -34.18
N GLU A 720 -16.37 -31.67 -34.19
CA GLU A 720 -16.99 -30.34 -34.20
C GLU A 720 -16.66 -29.58 -32.90
N GLN A 721 -16.75 -30.26 -31.74
CA GLN A 721 -16.35 -29.67 -30.46
C GLN A 721 -14.84 -29.37 -30.43
N MET A 722 -14.01 -30.22 -31.02
CA MET A 722 -12.58 -29.95 -31.15
C MET A 722 -12.30 -28.70 -31.99
N GLU A 723 -13.06 -28.45 -33.06
CA GLU A 723 -12.94 -27.22 -33.85
C GLU A 723 -13.29 -25.97 -33.04
N GLU A 724 -14.32 -26.02 -32.20
CA GLU A 724 -14.67 -24.91 -31.29
C GLU A 724 -13.59 -24.68 -30.23
N ILE A 725 -12.99 -25.74 -29.69
CA ILE A 725 -11.86 -25.62 -28.75
C ILE A 725 -10.64 -24.98 -29.43
N VAL A 726 -10.40 -25.26 -30.71
CA VAL A 726 -9.33 -24.59 -31.49
C VAL A 726 -9.58 -23.08 -31.55
N ILE A 727 -10.83 -22.65 -31.79
CA ILE A 727 -11.19 -21.23 -31.81
C ILE A 727 -10.90 -20.59 -30.44
N LEU A 728 -11.32 -21.25 -29.36
CA LEU A 728 -11.11 -20.77 -27.99
C LEU A 728 -9.61 -20.58 -27.69
N GLN A 729 -8.77 -21.57 -28.01
CA GLN A 729 -7.33 -21.49 -27.79
C GLN A 729 -6.64 -20.44 -28.69
N MET A 730 -7.12 -20.26 -29.92
CA MET A 730 -6.62 -19.22 -30.82
C MET A 730 -6.97 -17.80 -30.34
N LYS A 731 -8.07 -17.63 -29.61
CA LYS A 731 -8.40 -16.36 -28.94
C LYS A 731 -7.32 -15.96 -27.92
N GLU A 732 -6.81 -16.91 -27.14
CA GLU A 732 -5.70 -16.64 -26.21
C GLU A 732 -4.42 -16.19 -26.94
N VAL A 733 -4.17 -16.73 -28.14
CA VAL A 733 -3.06 -16.29 -28.99
C VAL A 733 -3.31 -14.88 -29.52
N GLN A 734 -4.54 -14.59 -29.95
CA GLN A 734 -4.96 -13.26 -30.39
C GLN A 734 -4.78 -12.20 -29.30
N ASP A 735 -5.20 -12.51 -28.07
CA ASP A 735 -5.13 -11.57 -26.95
C ASP A 735 -3.67 -11.17 -26.64
N ARG A 736 -2.72 -12.12 -26.73
CA ARG A 736 -1.28 -11.84 -26.61
C ARG A 736 -0.73 -10.97 -27.74
N LEU A 737 -1.28 -11.10 -28.95
CA LEU A 737 -0.82 -10.35 -30.12
C LEU A 737 -1.45 -8.95 -30.24
N ASN A 738 -2.55 -8.70 -29.53
CA ASN A 738 -3.13 -7.35 -29.43
C ASN A 738 -2.14 -6.33 -28.83
N GLU A 739 -1.25 -6.76 -27.93
CA GLU A 739 -0.15 -5.92 -27.39
C GLU A 739 0.81 -5.43 -28.48
N HIS A 740 0.88 -6.15 -29.61
CA HIS A 740 1.69 -5.82 -30.77
C HIS A 740 0.88 -5.26 -31.93
N ASP A 741 -0.40 -4.91 -31.72
CA ASP A 741 -1.33 -4.42 -32.75
C ASP A 741 -1.46 -5.38 -33.96
N ILE A 742 -1.45 -6.70 -33.73
CA ILE A 742 -1.53 -7.71 -34.79
C ILE A 742 -2.78 -8.57 -34.62
N THR A 743 -3.54 -8.70 -35.71
CA THR A 743 -4.72 -9.57 -35.79
C THR A 743 -4.38 -10.88 -36.49
N VAL A 744 -4.66 -12.00 -35.86
CA VAL A 744 -4.55 -13.35 -36.42
C VAL A 744 -5.94 -13.91 -36.69
N GLN A 745 -6.16 -14.40 -37.90
CA GLN A 745 -7.40 -15.04 -38.33
C GLN A 745 -7.11 -16.49 -38.74
N LEU A 746 -7.99 -17.40 -38.35
CA LEU A 746 -7.89 -18.81 -38.68
C LEU A 746 -8.88 -19.16 -39.79
N SER A 747 -8.42 -19.77 -40.89
CA SER A 747 -9.31 -20.29 -41.92
C SER A 747 -10.06 -21.54 -41.42
N ASP A 748 -11.22 -21.84 -42.01
CA ASP A 748 -11.96 -23.08 -41.69
C ASP A 748 -11.10 -24.34 -41.95
N ALA A 749 -10.28 -24.31 -43.01
CA ALA A 749 -9.38 -25.42 -43.34
C ALA A 749 -8.30 -25.63 -42.27
N ALA A 750 -7.71 -24.53 -41.77
CA ALA A 750 -6.74 -24.57 -40.67
C ALA A 750 -7.39 -25.00 -39.36
N ARG A 751 -8.62 -24.57 -39.09
CA ARG A 751 -9.39 -25.00 -37.91
C ARG A 751 -9.59 -26.52 -37.91
N SER A 752 -10.16 -27.08 -38.98
CA SER A 752 -10.38 -28.52 -39.07
C SER A 752 -9.08 -29.32 -39.04
N TRP A 753 -7.99 -28.78 -39.61
CA TRP A 753 -6.69 -29.44 -39.60
C TRP A 753 -6.09 -29.49 -38.18
N LEU A 754 -6.09 -28.36 -37.46
CA LEU A 754 -5.62 -28.28 -36.08
C LEU A 754 -6.47 -29.13 -35.14
N ALA A 755 -7.79 -29.19 -35.34
CA ALA A 755 -8.68 -30.05 -34.57
C ALA A 755 -8.31 -31.54 -34.71
N ARG A 756 -7.99 -31.99 -35.93
CA ARG A 756 -7.59 -33.40 -36.19
C ARG A 756 -6.20 -33.71 -35.64
N GLU A 757 -5.23 -32.83 -35.84
CA GLU A 757 -3.86 -33.00 -35.35
C GLU A 757 -3.77 -32.89 -33.82
N GLY A 758 -4.64 -32.07 -33.23
CA GLY A 758 -4.72 -31.81 -31.78
C GLY A 758 -5.60 -32.81 -31.00
N TYR A 759 -6.30 -33.72 -31.68
CA TYR A 759 -7.17 -34.72 -31.07
C TYR A 759 -6.53 -36.10 -31.02
N ASP A 760 -6.52 -36.71 -29.83
CA ASP A 760 -6.13 -38.10 -29.63
C ASP A 760 -7.25 -38.85 -28.91
N PRO A 761 -7.76 -39.98 -29.43
CA PRO A 761 -8.85 -40.73 -28.77
C PRO A 761 -8.55 -41.20 -27.33
N ALA A 762 -7.28 -41.36 -26.95
CA ALA A 762 -6.85 -41.73 -25.60
C ALA A 762 -6.59 -40.51 -24.70
N PHE A 763 -6.20 -39.37 -25.27
CA PHE A 763 -5.79 -38.16 -24.52
C PHE A 763 -6.67 -36.92 -24.75
N GLY A 764 -7.75 -37.03 -25.51
CA GLY A 764 -8.69 -35.95 -25.82
C GLY A 764 -8.01 -34.76 -26.51
N ALA A 765 -8.33 -33.55 -26.05
CA ALA A 765 -7.78 -32.30 -26.56
C ALA A 765 -6.37 -31.97 -26.00
N ARG A 766 -5.78 -32.82 -25.15
CA ARG A 766 -4.50 -32.54 -24.47
C ARG A 766 -3.33 -32.23 -25.44
N PRO A 767 -3.23 -32.85 -26.63
CA PRO A 767 -2.20 -32.50 -27.62
C PRO A 767 -2.40 -31.13 -28.30
N LEU A 768 -3.63 -30.58 -28.29
CA LEU A 768 -3.99 -29.40 -29.08
C LEU A 768 -3.11 -28.18 -28.79
N ARG A 769 -2.88 -27.86 -27.51
CA ARG A 769 -2.04 -26.71 -27.14
C ARG A 769 -0.63 -26.83 -27.73
N ARG A 770 -0.08 -28.05 -27.73
CA ARG A 770 1.24 -28.33 -28.33
C ARG A 770 1.19 -28.24 -29.86
N ALA A 771 0.09 -28.64 -30.49
CA ALA A 771 -0.11 -28.49 -31.93
C ALA A 771 -0.16 -27.01 -32.33
N ILE A 772 -0.95 -26.18 -31.63
CA ILE A 772 -1.01 -24.73 -31.86
C ILE A 772 0.36 -24.09 -31.64
N GLN A 773 1.05 -24.41 -30.54
CA GLN A 773 2.39 -23.88 -30.29
C GLN A 773 3.38 -24.23 -31.40
N LYS A 774 3.36 -25.48 -31.88
CA LYS A 774 4.28 -25.98 -32.89
C LYS A 774 3.99 -25.43 -34.29
N TYR A 775 2.72 -25.41 -34.69
CA TYR A 775 2.31 -25.13 -36.06
C TYR A 775 1.86 -23.69 -36.29
N VAL A 776 1.50 -22.95 -35.24
CA VAL A 776 1.04 -21.55 -35.34
C VAL A 776 1.99 -20.60 -34.61
N GLU A 777 2.15 -20.75 -33.29
CA GLU A 777 2.93 -19.77 -32.51
C GLU A 777 4.42 -19.76 -32.90
N SER A 778 5.03 -20.94 -33.07
CA SER A 778 6.46 -21.02 -33.39
C SER A 778 6.78 -20.39 -34.75
N PRO A 779 6.07 -20.72 -35.86
CA PRO A 779 6.26 -20.03 -37.13
C PRO A 779 5.99 -18.52 -37.04
N LEU A 780 4.89 -18.13 -36.38
CA LEU A 780 4.52 -16.72 -36.23
C LEU A 780 5.60 -15.93 -35.47
N SER A 781 6.17 -16.50 -34.41
CA SER A 781 7.24 -15.85 -33.64
C SER A 781 8.49 -15.59 -34.47
N VAL A 782 8.87 -16.51 -35.37
CA VAL A 782 10.00 -16.33 -36.29
C VAL A 782 9.72 -15.19 -37.28
N GLU A 783 8.51 -15.14 -37.82
CA GLU A 783 8.11 -14.13 -38.81
C GLU A 783 7.96 -12.73 -38.19
N LEU A 784 7.50 -12.65 -36.94
CA LEU A 784 7.48 -11.42 -36.13
C LEU A 784 8.89 -10.91 -35.85
N LEU A 785 9.79 -11.78 -35.39
CA LEU A 785 11.20 -11.41 -35.15
C LEU A 785 11.95 -11.02 -36.43
N ALA A 786 11.55 -11.60 -37.57
CA ALA A 786 12.07 -11.23 -38.89
C ALA A 786 11.52 -9.88 -39.40
N GLY A 787 10.57 -9.26 -38.69
CA GLY A 787 9.99 -7.97 -39.05
C GLY A 787 9.09 -8.00 -40.29
N LYS A 788 8.51 -9.16 -40.61
CA LYS A 788 7.63 -9.31 -41.79
C LYS A 788 6.25 -8.68 -41.59
N PHE A 789 5.75 -8.66 -40.35
CA PHE A 789 4.49 -8.04 -40.00
C PHE A 789 4.73 -6.68 -39.34
N ARG A 790 3.88 -5.70 -39.67
CA ARG A 790 3.89 -4.34 -39.12
C ARG A 790 2.69 -4.15 -38.21
N ASP A 791 2.72 -3.12 -37.38
CA ASP A 791 1.58 -2.67 -36.57
C ASP A 791 0.31 -2.53 -37.46
N GLY A 792 -0.79 -3.10 -37.00
CA GLY A 792 -2.07 -3.21 -37.72
C GLY A 792 -2.17 -4.37 -38.72
N ALA A 793 -1.18 -5.27 -38.79
CA ALA A 793 -1.21 -6.39 -39.75
C ALA A 793 -2.28 -7.44 -39.40
N VAL A 794 -2.94 -7.94 -40.45
CA VAL A 794 -3.84 -9.10 -40.37
C VAL A 794 -3.12 -10.32 -40.95
N VAL A 795 -2.82 -11.29 -40.09
CA VAL A 795 -2.17 -12.57 -40.43
C VAL A 795 -3.23 -13.64 -40.55
N THR A 796 -3.35 -14.27 -41.72
CA THR A 796 -4.27 -15.40 -41.91
C THR A 796 -3.49 -16.70 -41.82
N VAL A 797 -3.89 -17.58 -40.91
CA VAL A 797 -3.38 -18.94 -40.76
C VAL A 797 -4.23 -19.85 -41.62
N ASP A 798 -3.61 -20.48 -42.63
CA ASP A 798 -4.31 -21.35 -43.60
C ASP A 798 -3.60 -22.70 -43.78
N VAL A 799 -4.14 -23.58 -44.64
CA VAL A 799 -3.56 -24.88 -44.95
C VAL A 799 -3.24 -24.99 -46.43
N ALA A 800 -1.97 -25.26 -46.75
CA ALA A 800 -1.51 -25.64 -48.09
C ALA A 800 -0.71 -26.94 -48.04
N ASP A 801 -0.92 -27.83 -49.01
CA ASP A 801 -0.24 -29.14 -49.09
C ASP A 801 -0.28 -29.95 -47.77
N ASN A 802 -1.42 -29.89 -47.07
CA ASN A 802 -1.67 -30.54 -45.79
C ASN A 802 -0.72 -30.07 -44.65
N LYS A 803 -0.28 -28.81 -44.70
CA LYS A 803 0.50 -28.12 -43.66
C LYS A 803 -0.06 -26.73 -43.41
N ILE A 804 0.04 -26.27 -42.17
CA ILE A 804 -0.25 -24.88 -41.80
C ILE A 804 0.77 -23.96 -42.46
N VAL A 805 0.28 -22.86 -43.07
CA VAL A 805 1.08 -21.82 -43.75
C VAL A 805 0.73 -20.43 -43.29
#